data_AF-A0A838DU85-F1
#
_entry.id   AF-A0A838DU85-F1
#
_cell.length_a   1.000
_cell.length_b   1.000
_cell.length_c   1.000
_cell.angle_alpha   90.00
_cell.angle_beta   90.00
_cell.angle_gamma   90.00
#
_symmetry.space_group_name_H-M   'P 1'
#
loop_
_entity.id
_entity.type
_entity.pdbx_description
1 polymer ?
#
loop_
_entity_poly.entity_id
_entity_poly.type
_entity_poly.pdbx_seq_one_letter_code
_entity_poly.pdbx_strand_id
1 'polypeptide(L)'
;VEVGSQQLQVEPDLTAYQPYLQGDEVADLDYEEGRPILYQGALPDLYVPLPPQRDPAIEAKRWRLTIHDGEHRLLLAAPLAEVGARYIVDEGRLQISLSRLKPLQIMRQGQFEIALRGPLGRDSAFRIAVVPLFALHLRDQDRLRVSVGGKLPGVSFALRTSEDWQLESASVSVQVTASAPGAYRVQVAGDCSSAELFLRPQEERSRLKVPFAVPLPYLTWVLSEGQETLLRDEDWGTQVLSQSQAWLEQAVSPRLLVCVRVGERRSALGSARLLVSYSADEEPQELVPRGRSKTWTSFNLQEAVDSVRASRAGVIVFHLEVLGGSAQPQRLPVLRLKQALGLSDLGLQSILVERAWLCALTWQEEFPFRNRQLLFWSLWRPWEEPLALSIPDSASNVYDIEVSEQRLKPGRYRIEMILVDPWLERKPSRPIKPTSATADIRLGDPQEIIGYIRTVPETPLGLLERLLASEATLYRLYCLRKLVPVVTPREIPQLFDALLSLVERETPADSAAIFSVMQNLLLREPVALLAAVTRRSLALEKVARQPYEELLWQLSPDLEPLLRQIYQDMSVAFDDLILLVPGITQAHIRAEVFSLLAEAGVQVKESVDGLPSALPDPPDLELPDWLFSDQQLDSMRLYLREISQYRLLSVEQEQRFAQTIRDGVVAQRELLRLDPTSHKMRRVLLENRIKAGQDARQRLATANLRLVVSVARHYLRSGTDFLDLIQNGNLGLLRAIDKFDGTRGYKFSTYATWWIRQRITRAQVEDTGLIHLPVYIVEDLNRLKKSRAQLHLQLDREPTVAELAEALTQQVTKIEQLQAIEAQYSHLLSLDQTVNDDEETSLGSIIEQADSDPSDLVIAQSLGDQIDTVLSRLSQRERLVIELRFGLHDSQARTLEEVGQQLHVTRERVRQIEERALRKLRLYSLEGALADYA
;
A
#
# COMPACT_ATOMS: atom_id res chain seq x y z
N VAL A 1 64.07 -2.39 5.99
CA VAL A 1 64.04 -1.89 4.60
C VAL A 1 65.23 -0.96 4.41
N GLU A 2 66.03 -1.16 3.37
CA GLU A 2 67.13 -0.24 3.04
C GLU A 2 66.59 0.93 2.22
N VAL A 3 66.79 2.15 2.72
CA VAL A 3 66.51 3.39 1.99
C VAL A 3 67.82 4.19 1.96
N GLY A 4 68.49 4.16 0.81
CA GLY A 4 69.83 4.73 0.68
C GLY A 4 70.87 3.96 1.50
N SER A 5 71.69 4.68 2.29
CA SER A 5 72.72 4.09 3.18
C SER A 5 72.21 3.79 4.60
N GLN A 6 70.92 3.98 4.86
CA GLN A 6 70.31 3.71 6.17
C GLN A 6 69.43 2.45 6.11
N GLN A 7 69.71 1.52 7.02
CA GLN A 7 68.81 0.42 7.34
C GLN A 7 67.74 0.91 8.32
N LEU A 8 66.54 1.13 7.80
CA LEU A 8 65.36 1.38 8.62
C LEU A 8 64.75 0.05 9.05
N GLN A 9 64.62 -0.17 10.36
CA GLN A 9 63.77 -1.23 10.87
C GLN A 9 62.32 -0.86 10.55
N VAL A 10 61.72 -1.58 9.61
CA VAL A 10 60.31 -1.46 9.27
C VAL A 10 59.63 -2.66 9.92
N GLU A 11 58.65 -2.40 10.79
CA GLU A 11 57.86 -3.47 11.38
C GLU A 11 57.13 -4.24 10.25
N PRO A 12 57.16 -5.59 10.26
CA PRO A 12 56.48 -6.38 9.26
C PRO A 12 54.97 -6.15 9.36
N ASP A 13 54.26 -6.24 8.23
CA ASP A 13 52.80 -6.20 8.21
C ASP A 13 52.26 -7.37 9.05
N LEU A 14 51.75 -7.04 10.24
CA LEU A 14 51.31 -8.03 11.24
C LEU A 14 49.95 -8.65 10.90
N THR A 15 49.24 -8.14 9.90
CA THR A 15 47.92 -8.68 9.49
C THR A 15 48.01 -10.11 8.96
N ALA A 16 49.14 -10.49 8.36
CA ALA A 16 49.39 -11.85 7.88
C ALA A 16 49.67 -12.87 9.00
N TYR A 17 49.85 -12.42 10.26
CA TYR A 17 50.22 -13.26 11.41
C TYR A 17 49.07 -13.38 12.43
N GLN A 18 47.84 -13.57 11.95
CA GLN A 18 46.68 -13.80 12.82
C GLN A 18 46.71 -15.22 13.40
N PRO A 19 46.42 -15.39 14.70
CA PRO A 19 46.12 -16.70 15.27
C PRO A 19 45.03 -17.44 14.48
N TYR A 20 45.14 -18.77 14.43
CA TYR A 20 44.13 -19.62 13.80
C TYR A 20 44.04 -20.96 14.54
N LEU A 21 42.93 -21.67 14.36
CA LEU A 21 42.71 -23.01 14.88
C LEU A 21 42.96 -24.04 13.79
N GLN A 22 43.53 -25.17 14.16
CA GLN A 22 43.74 -26.30 13.25
C GLN A 22 43.38 -27.60 13.96
N GLY A 23 42.54 -28.39 13.33
CA GLY A 23 42.05 -29.67 13.84
C GLY A 23 41.18 -30.35 12.80
N ASP A 24 40.46 -31.40 13.20
CA ASP A 24 39.51 -32.11 12.35
C ASP A 24 38.21 -31.30 12.21
N GLU A 25 38.29 -30.18 11.49
CA GLU A 25 37.15 -29.34 11.13
C GLU A 25 36.19 -30.11 10.22
N VAL A 26 34.90 -30.02 10.52
CA VAL A 26 33.88 -30.61 9.67
C VAL A 26 33.75 -29.79 8.38
N ALA A 27 34.13 -30.42 7.27
CA ALA A 27 33.97 -29.88 5.92
C ALA A 27 32.50 -29.87 5.47
N ASP A 28 32.21 -29.12 4.40
CA ASP A 28 30.87 -29.01 3.78
C ASP A 28 29.79 -28.35 4.67
N LEU A 29 30.19 -27.54 5.67
CA LEU A 29 29.31 -26.69 6.48
C LEU A 29 29.52 -25.20 6.19
N ASP A 30 28.48 -24.40 6.40
CA ASP A 30 28.56 -22.94 6.32
C ASP A 30 28.59 -22.36 7.73
N TYR A 31 29.67 -21.63 8.02
CA TYR A 31 29.89 -20.97 9.30
C TYR A 31 29.59 -19.48 9.12
N GLU A 32 28.34 -19.09 9.36
CA GLU A 32 27.98 -17.67 9.45
C GLU A 32 28.78 -16.96 10.54
N GLU A 33 29.02 -15.66 10.37
CA GLU A 33 29.74 -14.86 11.37
C GLU A 33 29.09 -14.98 12.75
N GLY A 34 29.86 -15.44 13.74
CA GLY A 34 29.41 -15.60 15.11
C GLY A 34 28.83 -16.96 15.48
N ARG A 35 28.65 -17.91 14.54
CA ARG A 35 28.33 -19.32 14.83
C ARG A 35 29.61 -20.11 15.16
N PRO A 36 29.54 -21.17 15.99
CA PRO A 36 30.71 -21.97 16.33
C PRO A 36 31.16 -22.86 15.17
N ILE A 37 32.47 -22.88 14.89
CA ILE A 37 33.11 -23.82 13.96
C ILE A 37 33.08 -25.22 14.56
N LEU A 38 32.66 -26.22 13.78
CA LEU A 38 32.42 -27.57 14.28
C LEU A 38 33.65 -28.45 14.06
N TYR A 39 34.18 -29.03 15.13
CA TYR A 39 35.31 -29.95 15.11
C TYR A 39 34.87 -31.34 15.56
N GLN A 40 35.40 -32.36 14.88
CA GLN A 40 35.11 -33.75 15.17
C GLN A 40 36.18 -34.39 16.05
N GLY A 41 35.76 -35.17 17.06
CA GLY A 41 36.61 -36.05 17.85
C GLY A 41 37.41 -35.34 18.95
N ALA A 42 38.27 -34.38 18.58
CA ALA A 42 39.17 -33.68 19.50
C ALA A 42 39.07 -32.16 19.37
N LEU A 43 39.44 -31.45 20.45
CA LEU A 43 39.63 -30.01 20.42
C LEU A 43 40.75 -29.64 19.43
N PRO A 44 40.57 -28.60 18.59
CA PRO A 44 41.61 -28.13 17.70
C PRO A 44 42.80 -27.59 18.49
N ASP A 45 43.97 -27.64 17.86
CA ASP A 45 45.15 -26.97 18.36
C ASP A 45 45.15 -25.51 17.91
N LEU A 46 45.55 -24.63 18.81
CA LEU A 46 45.63 -23.20 18.58
C LEU A 46 47.04 -22.83 18.13
N TYR A 47 47.14 -22.16 16.98
CA TYR A 47 48.41 -21.71 16.43
C TYR A 47 48.49 -20.19 16.45
N VAL A 48 49.59 -19.66 16.99
CA VAL A 48 49.92 -18.23 16.96
C VAL A 48 51.18 -18.05 16.10
N PRO A 49 51.05 -17.51 14.87
CA PRO A 49 52.20 -17.24 14.01
C PRO A 49 53.19 -16.25 14.67
N LEU A 50 54.49 -16.58 14.64
CA LEU A 50 55.54 -15.69 15.14
C LEU A 50 56.12 -14.86 13.98
N PRO A 51 56.16 -13.52 14.10
CA PRO A 51 56.87 -12.68 13.14
C PRO A 51 58.37 -13.04 13.08
N PRO A 52 59.03 -12.85 11.93
CA PRO A 52 60.46 -13.06 11.81
C PRO A 52 61.20 -12.19 12.84
N GLN A 53 62.17 -12.78 13.55
CA GLN A 53 63.01 -12.17 14.60
C GLN A 53 62.40 -11.99 16.01
N ARG A 54 61.22 -12.55 16.31
CA ARG A 54 60.66 -12.51 17.69
C ARG A 54 60.96 -13.78 18.48
N ASP A 55 61.43 -13.60 19.72
CA ASP A 55 61.61 -14.69 20.69
C ASP A 55 60.24 -15.29 21.09
N PRO A 56 60.01 -16.60 20.87
CA PRO A 56 58.78 -17.28 21.25
C PRO A 56 58.40 -17.12 22.73
N ALA A 57 59.37 -17.07 23.65
CA ALA A 57 59.12 -16.96 25.08
C ALA A 57 58.64 -15.56 25.49
N ILE A 58 59.12 -14.52 24.80
CA ILE A 58 58.65 -13.15 25.00
C ILE A 58 57.25 -13.00 24.40
N GLU A 59 57.03 -13.54 23.21
CA GLU A 59 55.72 -13.45 22.55
C GLU A 59 54.66 -14.19 23.39
N ALA A 60 54.93 -15.40 23.90
CA ALA A 60 54.00 -16.15 24.74
C ALA A 60 53.56 -15.41 26.02
N LYS A 61 54.38 -14.51 26.59
CA LYS A 61 53.99 -13.68 27.75
C LYS A 61 53.03 -12.54 27.39
N ARG A 62 53.00 -12.12 26.13
CA ARG A 62 52.20 -10.97 25.65
C ARG A 62 50.77 -11.36 25.31
N TRP A 63 50.53 -12.64 25.08
CA TRP A 63 49.20 -13.13 24.76
C TRP A 63 48.49 -13.62 26.01
N ARG A 64 47.20 -13.30 26.10
CA ARG A 64 46.32 -13.78 27.15
C ARG A 64 45.23 -14.63 26.53
N LEU A 65 45.13 -15.87 26.98
CA LEU A 65 44.13 -16.83 26.56
C LEU A 65 42.98 -16.82 27.56
N THR A 66 41.77 -16.60 27.06
CA THR A 66 40.53 -16.74 27.81
C THR A 66 39.62 -17.74 27.12
N ILE A 67 39.10 -18.71 27.88
CA ILE A 67 38.21 -19.75 27.39
C ILE A 67 36.94 -19.74 28.24
N HIS A 68 35.79 -19.58 27.60
CA HIS A 68 34.47 -19.74 28.21
C HIS A 68 33.80 -21.00 27.66
N ASP A 69 32.93 -21.62 28.44
CA ASP A 69 32.04 -22.69 27.98
C ASP A 69 30.78 -22.14 27.26
N GLY A 70 29.94 -23.02 26.76
CA GLY A 70 28.68 -22.68 26.09
C GLY A 70 27.62 -21.98 26.96
N GLU A 71 27.82 -21.90 28.28
CA GLU A 71 26.99 -21.10 29.19
C GLU A 71 27.68 -19.77 29.59
N HIS A 72 28.72 -19.37 28.86
CA HIS A 72 29.58 -18.22 29.12
C HIS A 72 30.28 -18.24 30.49
N ARG A 73 30.46 -19.42 31.11
CA ARG A 73 31.24 -19.55 32.34
C ARG A 73 32.71 -19.57 32.00
N LEU A 74 33.51 -18.81 32.73
CA LEU A 74 34.94 -18.73 32.53
C LEU A 74 35.63 -20.03 32.98
N LEU A 75 36.22 -20.76 32.03
CA LEU A 75 36.97 -22.01 32.29
C LEU A 75 38.45 -21.75 32.54
N LEU A 76 39.03 -20.80 31.79
CA LEU A 76 40.46 -20.47 31.86
C LEU A 76 40.67 -19.00 31.51
N ALA A 77 41.49 -18.30 32.30
CA ALA A 77 42.02 -16.98 31.94
C ALA A 77 43.47 -16.90 32.42
N ALA A 78 44.44 -17.03 31.52
CA ALA A 78 45.85 -17.00 31.87
C ALA A 78 46.72 -16.42 30.73
N PRO A 79 47.88 -15.82 31.06
CA PRO A 79 48.92 -15.55 30.06
C PRO A 79 49.35 -16.86 29.40
N LEU A 80 49.60 -16.85 28.09
CA LEU A 80 49.99 -18.04 27.33
C LEU A 80 51.23 -18.74 27.91
N ALA A 81 52.14 -17.98 28.52
CA ALA A 81 53.31 -18.49 29.23
C ALA A 81 53.01 -19.29 30.52
N GLU A 82 51.83 -19.11 31.12
CA GLU A 82 51.42 -19.71 32.40
C GLU A 82 50.33 -20.77 32.24
N VAL A 83 49.83 -20.96 31.01
CA VAL A 83 48.87 -22.00 30.68
C VAL A 83 49.56 -23.36 30.89
N GLY A 84 49.07 -24.16 31.85
CA GLY A 84 49.74 -25.38 32.33
C GLY A 84 50.02 -26.52 31.33
N ALA A 85 49.68 -26.35 30.04
CA ALA A 85 50.17 -27.17 28.95
C ALA A 85 51.30 -26.39 28.25
N ARG A 86 52.53 -26.89 28.31
CA ARG A 86 53.69 -26.30 27.60
C ARG A 86 53.29 -26.05 26.15
N TYR A 87 53.25 -24.78 25.73
CA TYR A 87 53.19 -24.44 24.31
C TYR A 87 54.42 -25.05 23.61
N ILE A 88 54.22 -25.56 22.40
CA ILE A 88 55.29 -26.10 21.58
C ILE A 88 55.66 -25.02 20.56
N VAL A 89 56.95 -24.77 20.39
CA VAL A 89 57.43 -23.89 19.32
C VAL A 89 57.67 -24.79 18.12
N ASP A 90 56.89 -24.58 17.06
CA ASP A 90 56.95 -25.38 15.84
C ASP A 90 57.03 -24.44 14.63
N GLU A 91 58.10 -24.57 13.83
CA GLU A 91 58.35 -23.83 12.57
C GLU A 91 57.93 -22.34 12.57
N GLY A 92 58.31 -21.60 13.61
CA GLY A 92 57.97 -20.16 13.72
C GLY A 92 56.53 -19.88 14.13
N ARG A 93 55.88 -20.80 14.86
CA ARG A 93 54.54 -20.63 15.44
C ARG A 93 54.53 -21.18 16.87
N LEU A 94 53.67 -20.63 17.71
CA LEU A 94 53.33 -21.21 19.01
C LEU A 94 52.12 -22.12 18.82
N GLN A 95 52.28 -23.42 19.07
CA GLN A 95 51.20 -24.39 19.09
C GLN A 95 50.76 -24.62 20.54
N ILE A 96 49.46 -24.47 20.79
CA ILE A 96 48.83 -24.73 22.08
C ILE A 96 47.79 -25.81 21.89
N SER A 97 48.06 -26.97 22.48
CA SER A 97 47.10 -28.07 22.43
C SER A 97 46.00 -27.88 23.47
N LEU A 98 44.82 -27.45 23.00
CA LEU A 98 43.67 -27.16 23.86
C LEU A 98 43.20 -28.41 24.60
N SER A 99 43.33 -29.59 23.99
CA SER A 99 43.01 -30.89 24.59
C SER A 99 43.81 -31.20 25.87
N ARG A 100 44.98 -30.57 26.06
CA ARG A 100 45.87 -30.78 27.22
C ARG A 100 45.60 -29.81 28.38
N LEU A 101 44.68 -28.86 28.22
CA LEU A 101 44.34 -27.90 29.27
C LEU A 101 43.45 -28.54 30.33
N LYS A 102 43.84 -28.46 31.61
CA LYS A 102 43.10 -29.10 32.72
C LYS A 102 41.57 -28.86 32.70
N PRO A 103 41.06 -27.63 32.45
CA PRO A 103 39.61 -27.40 32.38
C PRO A 103 38.93 -28.14 31.21
N LEU A 104 39.61 -28.23 30.06
CA LEU A 104 39.12 -28.87 28.84
C LEU A 104 39.37 -30.38 28.79
N GLN A 105 40.25 -30.90 29.66
CA GLN A 105 40.38 -32.35 29.87
C GLN A 105 39.14 -32.96 30.52
N ILE A 106 38.43 -32.17 31.32
CA ILE A 106 37.16 -32.53 31.99
C ILE A 106 36.00 -32.33 31.02
N MET A 107 35.97 -31.20 30.30
CA MET A 107 34.96 -30.92 29.25
C MET A 107 35.59 -31.01 27.87
N ARG A 108 35.68 -32.23 27.32
CA ARG A 108 36.28 -32.49 26.00
C ARG A 108 35.34 -32.20 24.83
N GLN A 109 34.06 -31.98 25.12
CA GLN A 109 32.98 -31.83 24.15
C GLN A 109 32.09 -30.66 24.57
N GLY A 110 31.42 -30.02 23.61
CA GLY A 110 30.59 -28.85 23.85
C GLY A 110 31.09 -27.61 23.13
N GLN A 111 30.51 -26.47 23.47
CA GLN A 111 30.83 -25.17 22.88
C GLN A 111 31.87 -24.44 23.72
N PHE A 112 32.79 -23.76 23.04
CA PHE A 112 33.84 -22.98 23.66
C PHE A 112 34.00 -21.64 22.94
N GLU A 113 34.08 -20.56 23.70
CA GLU A 113 34.53 -19.27 23.21
C GLU A 113 35.99 -19.07 23.61
N ILE A 114 36.89 -19.14 22.64
CA ILE A 114 38.34 -19.01 22.82
C ILE A 114 38.73 -17.63 22.33
N ALA A 115 39.14 -16.76 23.24
CA ALA A 115 39.66 -15.44 22.90
C ALA A 115 41.15 -15.34 23.26
N LEU A 116 41.91 -14.82 22.32
CA LEU A 116 43.31 -14.48 22.43
C LEU A 116 43.42 -12.96 22.34
N ARG A 117 43.81 -12.35 23.45
CA ARG A 117 44.17 -10.94 23.46
C ARG A 117 45.67 -10.80 23.33
N GLY A 118 46.09 -10.11 22.29
CA GLY A 118 47.48 -9.98 21.88
C GLY A 118 47.89 -8.52 21.63
N PRO A 119 49.17 -8.30 21.29
CA PRO A 119 49.66 -6.96 20.96
C PRO A 119 49.19 -6.50 19.57
N LEU A 120 49.01 -5.18 19.41
CA LEU A 120 48.88 -4.49 18.11
C LEU A 120 47.70 -4.96 17.24
N GLY A 121 46.50 -5.12 17.82
CA GLY A 121 45.28 -5.41 17.06
C GLY A 121 45.21 -6.83 16.48
N ARG A 122 46.08 -7.74 16.93
CA ARG A 122 46.06 -9.17 16.58
C ARG A 122 45.12 -9.97 17.48
N ASP A 123 44.07 -9.34 18.01
CA ASP A 123 43.11 -10.02 18.85
C ASP A 123 42.30 -11.00 17.99
N SER A 124 42.13 -12.23 18.47
CA SER A 124 41.35 -13.24 17.78
C SER A 124 40.36 -13.87 18.73
N ALA A 125 39.13 -14.03 18.28
CA ALA A 125 38.09 -14.73 19.00
C ALA A 125 37.57 -15.86 18.09
N PHE A 126 37.56 -17.06 18.63
CA PHE A 126 37.06 -18.25 17.97
C PHE A 126 35.88 -18.78 18.77
N ARG A 127 34.77 -19.02 18.10
CA ARG A 127 33.67 -19.81 18.64
C ARG A 127 33.81 -21.19 18.02
N ILE A 128 33.89 -22.22 18.84
CA ILE A 128 34.00 -23.60 18.37
C ILE A 128 33.02 -24.50 19.09
N ALA A 129 32.67 -25.62 18.45
CA ALA A 129 31.94 -26.71 19.04
C ALA A 129 32.67 -28.02 18.73
N VAL A 130 32.92 -28.84 19.75
CA VAL A 130 33.53 -30.15 19.58
C VAL A 130 32.50 -31.23 19.82
N VAL A 131 32.31 -32.07 18.81
CA VAL A 131 31.39 -33.22 18.85
C VAL A 131 32.19 -34.51 18.65
N PRO A 132 31.83 -35.60 19.34
CA PRO A 132 32.61 -36.86 19.31
C PRO A 132 32.68 -37.50 17.93
N LEU A 133 31.57 -37.52 17.20
CA LEU A 133 31.49 -38.06 15.85
C LEU A 133 30.54 -37.19 15.03
N PHE A 134 30.95 -36.87 13.81
CA PHE A 134 30.14 -36.15 12.84
C PHE A 134 30.54 -36.60 11.44
N ALA A 135 29.61 -37.18 10.69
CA ALA A 135 29.85 -37.50 9.28
C ALA A 135 28.63 -37.10 8.46
N LEU A 136 28.84 -36.14 7.55
CA LEU A 136 27.85 -35.69 6.58
C LEU A 136 28.10 -36.42 5.26
N HIS A 137 27.06 -37.04 4.72
CA HIS A 137 27.12 -37.73 3.43
C HIS A 137 26.09 -37.14 2.46
N LEU A 138 26.56 -36.20 1.64
CA LEU A 138 25.85 -35.63 0.49
C LEU A 138 26.26 -36.38 -0.79
N ARG A 139 25.30 -36.73 -1.64
CA ARG A 139 25.60 -37.31 -2.96
C ARG A 139 26.05 -36.19 -3.91
N ASP A 140 26.90 -36.49 -4.89
CA ASP A 140 27.38 -35.46 -5.83
C ASP A 140 26.26 -34.76 -6.60
N GLN A 141 25.18 -35.47 -6.93
CA GLN A 141 23.97 -34.89 -7.53
C GLN A 141 23.22 -33.92 -6.60
N ASP A 142 23.40 -34.03 -5.29
CA ASP A 142 22.74 -33.21 -4.26
C ASP A 142 23.62 -32.02 -3.85
N ARG A 143 24.87 -31.98 -4.32
CA ARG A 143 25.85 -30.92 -4.07
C ARG A 143 25.67 -29.68 -4.94
N LEU A 144 24.81 -29.72 -5.96
CA LEU A 144 24.48 -28.58 -6.80
C LEU A 144 23.02 -28.73 -7.23
N ARG A 145 22.16 -27.83 -6.77
CA ARG A 145 20.74 -27.87 -7.10
C ARG A 145 20.43 -26.96 -8.27
N VAL A 146 19.44 -27.39 -9.05
CA VAL A 146 18.91 -26.63 -10.17
C VAL A 146 17.41 -26.65 -10.05
N SER A 147 16.77 -25.51 -10.30
CA SER A 147 15.32 -25.47 -10.25
C SER A 147 14.73 -26.20 -11.45
N VAL A 148 13.70 -27.00 -11.18
CA VAL A 148 12.90 -27.68 -12.19
C VAL A 148 11.48 -27.14 -12.09
N GLY A 149 10.98 -26.50 -13.13
CA GLY A 149 9.65 -25.89 -13.12
C GLY A 149 9.48 -24.80 -12.06
N GLY A 150 10.54 -24.06 -11.74
CA GLY A 150 10.50 -22.94 -10.79
C GLY A 150 10.62 -23.31 -9.31
N LYS A 151 10.63 -24.60 -8.99
CA LYS A 151 10.88 -25.08 -7.62
C LYS A 151 12.27 -25.72 -7.56
N LEU A 152 12.98 -25.51 -6.46
CA LEU A 152 14.20 -26.25 -6.21
C LEU A 152 13.83 -27.64 -5.70
N PRO A 153 14.53 -28.71 -6.11
CA PRO A 153 14.25 -30.04 -5.60
C PRO A 153 14.62 -30.12 -4.11
N GLY A 154 13.81 -30.86 -3.35
CA GLY A 154 14.17 -31.22 -1.98
C GLY A 154 15.41 -32.11 -1.99
N VAL A 155 16.26 -31.95 -0.98
CA VAL A 155 17.49 -32.73 -0.84
C VAL A 155 17.39 -33.64 0.37
N SER A 156 17.83 -34.88 0.22
CA SER A 156 17.97 -35.80 1.35
C SER A 156 19.42 -36.21 1.52
N PHE A 157 19.97 -36.00 2.71
CA PHE A 157 21.32 -36.43 3.05
C PHE A 157 21.33 -37.24 4.34
N ALA A 158 22.38 -38.03 4.53
CA ALA A 158 22.59 -38.79 5.74
C ALA A 158 23.60 -38.07 6.63
N LEU A 159 23.29 -38.03 7.93
CA LEU A 159 24.16 -37.48 8.95
C LEU A 159 24.37 -38.52 10.03
N ARG A 160 25.62 -38.78 10.40
CA ARG A 160 25.97 -39.63 11.53
C ARG A 160 26.61 -38.82 12.65
N THR A 161 26.18 -39.05 13.87
CA THR A 161 26.79 -38.57 15.11
C THR A 161 26.84 -39.69 16.14
N SER A 162 27.39 -39.45 17.33
CA SER A 162 27.40 -40.43 18.43
C SER A 162 26.00 -40.64 19.01
N GLU A 163 25.78 -41.78 19.68
CA GLU A 163 24.49 -42.14 20.28
C GLU A 163 24.04 -41.15 21.37
N ASP A 164 24.97 -40.53 22.08
CA ASP A 164 24.70 -39.56 23.17
C ASP A 164 24.22 -38.19 22.65
N TRP A 165 24.12 -38.00 21.33
CA TRP A 165 23.76 -36.75 20.69
C TRP A 165 22.53 -36.90 19.79
N GLN A 166 21.60 -35.98 19.98
CA GLN A 166 20.37 -35.86 19.22
C GLN A 166 20.49 -34.74 18.18
N LEU A 167 20.08 -35.05 16.96
CA LEU A 167 19.98 -34.08 15.87
C LEU A 167 18.54 -33.55 15.82
N GLU A 168 18.40 -32.23 15.91
CA GLU A 168 17.13 -31.53 15.83
C GLU A 168 17.19 -30.45 14.73
N SER A 169 16.04 -30.06 14.21
CA SER A 169 15.90 -28.82 13.45
C SER A 169 14.80 -27.97 14.07
N ALA A 170 15.01 -26.65 14.12
CA ALA A 170 13.96 -25.69 14.47
C ALA A 170 13.08 -25.33 13.25
N SER A 171 13.52 -25.71 12.05
CA SER A 171 12.89 -25.32 10.79
C SER A 171 11.87 -26.37 10.35
N VAL A 172 10.62 -25.93 10.14
CA VAL A 172 9.53 -26.78 9.63
C VAL A 172 9.85 -27.38 8.25
N SER A 173 10.72 -26.72 7.50
CA SER A 173 11.20 -27.13 6.18
C SER A 173 12.30 -28.19 6.21
N VAL A 174 12.80 -28.58 7.39
CA VAL A 174 13.85 -29.58 7.57
C VAL A 174 13.32 -30.69 8.47
N GLN A 175 13.07 -31.86 7.89
CA GLN A 175 12.64 -33.04 8.61
C GLN A 175 13.84 -33.91 8.96
N VAL A 176 14.00 -34.21 10.24
CA VAL A 176 15.05 -35.09 10.75
C VAL A 176 14.43 -36.41 11.20
N THR A 177 14.84 -37.51 10.59
CA THR A 177 14.37 -38.85 10.93
C THR A 177 15.54 -39.70 11.43
N ALA A 178 15.45 -40.19 12.66
CA ALA A 178 16.42 -41.12 13.21
C ALA A 178 16.21 -42.52 12.59
N SER A 179 17.24 -43.04 11.92
CA SER A 179 17.23 -44.38 11.32
C SER A 179 17.79 -45.46 12.25
N ALA A 180 18.73 -45.07 13.10
CA ALA A 180 19.32 -45.84 14.20
C ALA A 180 19.91 -44.84 15.23
N PRO A 181 20.26 -45.25 16.46
CA PRO A 181 20.98 -44.39 17.40
C PRO A 181 22.22 -43.77 16.71
N GLY A 182 22.33 -42.43 16.76
CA GLY A 182 23.42 -41.70 16.10
C GLY A 182 23.36 -41.63 14.56
N ALA A 183 22.34 -42.18 13.89
CA ALA A 183 22.23 -42.15 12.42
C ALA A 183 20.93 -41.49 11.96
N TYR A 184 21.05 -40.33 11.32
CA TYR A 184 19.93 -39.48 10.93
C TYR A 184 19.83 -39.35 9.42
N ARG A 185 18.60 -39.30 8.92
CA ARG A 185 18.28 -38.87 7.56
C ARG A 185 17.63 -37.51 7.65
N VAL A 186 18.22 -36.53 6.98
CA VAL A 186 17.71 -35.17 6.92
C VAL A 186 17.07 -34.97 5.56
N GLN A 187 15.81 -34.54 5.53
CA GLN A 187 15.08 -34.15 4.34
C GLN A 187 14.82 -32.66 4.39
N VAL A 188 15.29 -31.93 3.38
CA VAL A 188 15.15 -30.48 3.27
C VAL A 188 14.20 -30.18 2.14
N ALA A 189 13.22 -29.32 2.39
CA ALA A 189 12.29 -28.85 1.38
C ALA A 189 13.00 -28.06 0.26
N GLY A 190 12.35 -27.97 -0.90
CA GLY A 190 12.88 -27.36 -2.11
C GLY A 190 13.46 -25.96 -1.90
N ASP A 191 12.75 -25.11 -1.17
CA ASP A 191 12.99 -23.66 -1.22
C ASP A 191 14.03 -23.15 -0.21
N CYS A 192 14.72 -24.04 0.51
CA CYS A 192 15.74 -23.66 1.50
C CYS A 192 17.12 -23.54 0.85
N SER A 193 17.84 -22.44 1.13
CA SER A 193 19.23 -22.21 0.68
C SER A 193 20.28 -22.86 1.59
N SER A 194 19.89 -23.23 2.80
CA SER A 194 20.68 -23.98 3.78
C SER A 194 19.76 -24.82 4.66
N ALA A 195 20.31 -25.87 5.26
CA ALA A 195 19.62 -26.68 6.26
C ALA A 195 20.14 -26.32 7.65
N GLU A 196 19.33 -25.59 8.42
CA GLU A 196 19.67 -25.25 9.80
C GLU A 196 19.38 -26.43 10.74
N LEU A 197 20.41 -26.88 11.42
CA LEU A 197 20.40 -28.04 12.29
C LEU A 197 21.06 -27.71 13.63
N PHE A 198 20.63 -28.41 14.67
CA PHE A 198 21.21 -28.28 16.00
C PHE A 198 21.53 -29.66 16.56
N LEU A 199 22.74 -29.81 17.09
CA LEU A 199 23.13 -30.98 17.88
C LEU A 199 22.92 -30.70 19.36
N ARG A 200 22.23 -31.61 20.05
CA ARG A 200 21.92 -31.53 21.47
C ARG A 200 22.38 -32.81 22.19
N PRO A 201 23.13 -32.74 23.30
CA PRO A 201 23.43 -33.91 24.10
C PRO A 201 22.16 -34.45 24.80
N GLN A 202 22.06 -35.77 24.95
CA GLN A 202 20.87 -36.44 25.49
C GLN A 202 20.74 -36.32 27.03
N GLU A 203 21.76 -35.84 27.73
CA GLU A 203 21.72 -35.63 29.18
C GLU A 203 20.68 -34.56 29.59
N GLU A 204 19.72 -34.94 30.46
CA GLU A 204 18.58 -34.10 30.90
C GLU A 204 18.96 -32.73 31.51
N ARG A 205 20.21 -32.56 31.96
CA ARG A 205 20.69 -31.33 32.63
C ARG A 205 21.41 -30.35 31.70
N SER A 206 21.75 -30.75 30.47
CA SER A 206 22.51 -29.89 29.55
C SER A 206 21.58 -29.01 28.72
N ARG A 207 21.80 -27.68 28.78
CA ARG A 207 21.11 -26.70 27.91
C ARG A 207 21.85 -26.46 26.59
N LEU A 208 22.93 -27.21 26.33
CA LEU A 208 23.82 -26.99 25.21
C LEU A 208 23.13 -27.32 23.88
N LYS A 209 23.12 -26.37 22.95
CA LYS A 209 22.64 -26.57 21.57
C LYS A 209 23.72 -26.08 20.61
N VAL A 210 24.23 -26.96 19.76
CA VAL A 210 25.25 -26.64 18.76
C VAL A 210 24.59 -26.37 17.42
N PRO A 211 24.39 -25.10 17.01
CA PRO A 211 23.86 -24.77 15.70
C PRO A 211 24.91 -25.00 14.62
N PHE A 212 24.49 -25.54 13.49
CA PHE A 212 25.28 -25.57 12.26
C PHE A 212 24.35 -25.53 11.05
N ALA A 213 24.86 -25.06 9.92
CA ALA A 213 24.12 -24.98 8.67
C ALA A 213 24.82 -25.80 7.59
N VAL A 214 24.06 -26.65 6.89
CA VAL A 214 24.54 -27.32 5.68
C VAL A 214 24.16 -26.45 4.48
N PRO A 215 25.11 -25.85 3.74
CA PRO A 215 24.81 -25.01 2.58
C PRO A 215 24.25 -25.85 1.44
N LEU A 216 23.20 -25.36 0.79
CA LEU A 216 22.57 -26.01 -0.36
C LEU A 216 22.79 -25.14 -1.61
N PRO A 217 23.98 -25.22 -2.25
CA PRO A 217 24.30 -24.41 -3.42
C PRO A 217 23.31 -24.64 -4.56
N TYR A 218 22.96 -23.57 -5.27
CA TYR A 218 22.11 -23.66 -6.45
C TYR A 218 22.63 -22.78 -7.59
N LEU A 219 22.36 -23.21 -8.81
CA LEU A 219 22.74 -22.49 -10.02
C LEU A 219 21.75 -21.37 -10.33
N THR A 220 22.27 -20.22 -10.75
CA THR A 220 21.48 -19.11 -11.29
C THR A 220 22.10 -18.55 -12.55
N TRP A 221 21.27 -17.97 -13.41
CA TRP A 221 21.70 -17.39 -14.67
C TRP A 221 20.85 -16.18 -15.09
N VAL A 222 21.43 -15.33 -15.94
CA VAL A 222 20.82 -14.09 -16.45
C VAL A 222 21.33 -13.77 -17.86
N LEU A 223 20.52 -13.06 -18.64
CA LEU A 223 20.93 -12.52 -19.94
C LEU A 223 21.41 -11.07 -19.80
N SER A 224 22.43 -10.72 -20.59
CA SER A 224 22.97 -9.36 -20.66
C SER A 224 23.13 -8.92 -22.11
N GLU A 225 22.89 -7.64 -22.36
CA GLU A 225 23.17 -6.94 -23.60
C GLU A 225 24.19 -5.82 -23.33
N GLY A 226 25.43 -5.99 -23.77
CA GLY A 226 26.47 -4.98 -23.53
C GLY A 226 26.81 -4.83 -22.05
N GLN A 227 26.51 -3.67 -21.48
CA GLN A 227 26.68 -3.38 -20.05
C GLN A 227 25.38 -3.50 -19.24
N GLU A 228 24.25 -3.69 -19.91
CA GLU A 228 22.95 -3.81 -19.26
C GLU A 228 22.60 -5.29 -19.05
N THR A 229 22.11 -5.64 -17.87
CA THR A 229 21.45 -6.92 -17.64
C THR A 229 19.98 -6.78 -17.96
N LEU A 230 19.45 -7.71 -18.77
CA LEU A 230 18.04 -7.67 -19.19
C LEU A 230 17.06 -7.98 -18.07
N LEU A 231 17.59 -8.53 -16.97
CA LEU A 231 16.90 -8.74 -15.71
C LEU A 231 17.63 -7.84 -14.68
N ARG A 232 16.91 -7.22 -13.73
CA ARG A 232 17.53 -6.36 -12.71
C ARG A 232 18.53 -7.19 -11.89
N ASP A 233 19.44 -6.55 -11.16
CA ASP A 233 20.49 -7.27 -10.43
C ASP A 233 19.95 -8.22 -9.32
N GLU A 234 18.68 -8.06 -8.95
CA GLU A 234 17.91 -8.94 -8.05
C GLU A 234 17.21 -10.12 -8.78
N ASP A 235 17.08 -10.06 -10.11
CA ASP A 235 16.30 -10.98 -10.95
C ASP A 235 17.15 -12.12 -11.57
N TRP A 236 18.10 -12.67 -10.80
CA TRP A 236 18.86 -13.86 -11.23
C TRP A 236 17.93 -15.08 -11.23
N GLY A 237 17.69 -15.66 -12.40
CA GLY A 237 16.78 -16.77 -12.57
C GLY A 237 17.41 -18.13 -12.22
N THR A 238 16.60 -19.03 -11.68
CA THR A 238 16.87 -20.49 -11.64
C THR A 238 16.07 -21.26 -12.70
N GLN A 239 15.18 -20.57 -13.41
CA GLN A 239 14.26 -21.11 -14.40
C GLN A 239 14.77 -20.91 -15.82
N VAL A 240 14.28 -21.72 -16.77
CA VAL A 240 14.62 -21.61 -18.19
C VAL A 240 14.21 -20.22 -18.68
N LEU A 241 15.19 -19.38 -19.03
CA LEU A 241 14.92 -18.08 -19.61
C LEU A 241 14.36 -18.27 -21.01
N SER A 242 13.54 -17.34 -21.45
CA SER A 242 12.91 -17.49 -22.75
C SER A 242 12.74 -16.19 -23.49
N GLN A 243 13.14 -16.21 -24.76
CA GLN A 243 13.19 -15.04 -25.62
C GLN A 243 12.65 -15.38 -27.02
N SER A 244 12.36 -14.35 -27.82
CA SER A 244 12.10 -14.54 -29.24
C SER A 244 13.43 -14.74 -29.98
N GLN A 245 13.40 -15.40 -31.14
CA GLN A 245 14.56 -15.42 -32.03
C GLN A 245 14.97 -13.99 -32.44
N ALA A 246 14.00 -13.11 -32.70
CA ALA A 246 14.25 -11.73 -33.10
C ALA A 246 15.08 -10.95 -32.08
N TRP A 247 14.93 -11.24 -30.78
CA TRP A 247 15.76 -10.66 -29.73
C TRP A 247 17.24 -10.95 -29.93
N LEU A 248 17.59 -12.23 -30.14
CA LEU A 248 18.99 -12.64 -30.30
C LEU A 248 19.64 -11.98 -31.53
N GLU A 249 18.87 -11.75 -32.59
CA GLU A 249 19.34 -11.13 -33.84
C GLU A 249 19.58 -9.62 -33.72
N GLN A 250 18.86 -8.93 -32.83
CA GLN A 250 18.89 -7.48 -32.68
C GLN A 250 19.78 -7.01 -31.52
N ALA A 251 20.12 -7.89 -30.58
CA ALA A 251 20.93 -7.57 -29.41
C ALA A 251 22.37 -7.16 -29.80
N VAL A 252 22.88 -6.08 -29.17
CA VAL A 252 24.20 -5.50 -29.50
C VAL A 252 25.37 -6.41 -29.09
N SER A 253 25.23 -7.14 -27.97
CA SER A 253 26.21 -8.15 -27.53
C SER A 253 25.59 -9.13 -26.53
N PRO A 254 24.76 -10.07 -26.99
CA PRO A 254 24.00 -10.96 -26.12
C PRO A 254 24.90 -11.97 -25.42
N ARG A 255 24.84 -11.99 -24.08
CA ARG A 255 25.61 -12.90 -23.23
C ARG A 255 24.70 -13.62 -22.22
N LEU A 256 25.01 -14.88 -21.96
CA LEU A 256 24.46 -15.63 -20.82
C LEU A 256 25.50 -15.65 -19.70
N LEU A 257 25.12 -15.15 -18.53
CA LEU A 257 25.94 -15.19 -17.32
C LEU A 257 25.41 -16.27 -16.38
N VAL A 258 26.30 -17.08 -15.81
CA VAL A 258 25.96 -18.20 -14.91
C VAL A 258 26.81 -18.13 -13.64
N CYS A 259 26.20 -18.32 -12.47
CA CYS A 259 26.93 -18.44 -11.20
C CYS A 259 26.31 -19.47 -10.25
N VAL A 260 27.13 -19.97 -9.32
CA VAL A 260 26.70 -20.81 -8.19
C VAL A 260 26.47 -19.91 -6.98
N ARG A 261 25.29 -19.99 -6.39
CA ARG A 261 24.91 -19.25 -5.18
C ARG A 261 24.92 -20.15 -3.96
N VAL A 262 25.55 -19.67 -2.89
CA VAL A 262 25.53 -20.26 -1.53
C VAL A 262 25.15 -19.15 -0.57
N GLY A 263 23.90 -19.15 -0.10
CA GLY A 263 23.34 -17.99 0.61
C GLY A 263 23.46 -16.71 -0.22
N GLU A 264 24.15 -15.71 0.31
CA GLU A 264 24.42 -14.44 -0.37
C GLU A 264 25.69 -14.46 -1.25
N ARG A 265 26.55 -15.47 -1.09
CA ARG A 265 27.82 -15.57 -1.80
C ARG A 265 27.60 -16.09 -3.22
N ARG A 266 28.29 -15.47 -4.19
CA ARG A 266 28.31 -15.87 -5.61
C ARG A 266 29.70 -16.40 -5.97
N SER A 267 29.75 -17.49 -6.73
CA SER A 267 31.00 -18.05 -7.24
C SER A 267 30.88 -18.50 -8.69
N ALA A 268 31.98 -18.35 -9.44
CA ALA A 268 32.03 -18.76 -10.84
C ALA A 268 32.09 -20.29 -10.99
N LEU A 269 31.34 -20.81 -11.95
CA LEU A 269 31.25 -22.24 -12.23
C LEU A 269 32.59 -22.80 -12.76
N GLY A 270 32.99 -23.97 -12.25
CA GLY A 270 34.28 -24.62 -12.54
C GLY A 270 34.49 -24.99 -14.00
N SER A 271 33.66 -25.91 -14.49
CA SER A 271 33.75 -26.54 -15.80
C SER A 271 32.35 -26.70 -16.38
N ALA A 272 32.04 -25.91 -17.41
CA ALA A 272 30.75 -25.95 -18.08
C ALA A 272 30.85 -25.56 -19.56
N ARG A 273 29.93 -26.10 -20.35
CA ARG A 273 29.72 -25.74 -21.75
C ARG A 273 28.23 -25.51 -22.02
N LEU A 274 27.92 -24.70 -23.01
CA LEU A 274 26.54 -24.40 -23.39
C LEU A 274 26.26 -25.06 -24.75
N LEU A 275 25.33 -26.01 -24.76
CA LEU A 275 24.95 -26.81 -25.92
C LEU A 275 23.68 -26.25 -26.55
N VAL A 276 23.69 -25.96 -27.85
CA VAL A 276 22.54 -25.42 -28.58
C VAL A 276 21.98 -26.50 -29.49
N SER A 277 20.76 -26.96 -29.24
CA SER A 277 20.10 -28.01 -30.02
C SER A 277 19.11 -27.40 -31.02
N TYR A 278 19.33 -27.63 -32.31
CA TYR A 278 18.53 -27.07 -33.41
C TYR A 278 17.45 -28.01 -33.95
N SER A 279 17.61 -29.32 -33.74
CA SER A 279 16.64 -30.37 -34.06
C SER A 279 16.97 -31.61 -33.22
N ALA A 280 16.08 -32.60 -33.17
CA ALA A 280 16.32 -33.84 -32.41
C ALA A 280 17.42 -34.72 -33.04
N ASP A 281 17.70 -34.54 -34.33
CA ASP A 281 18.56 -35.41 -35.13
C ASP A 281 19.93 -34.79 -35.47
N GLU A 282 20.16 -33.51 -35.16
CA GLU A 282 21.43 -32.81 -35.39
C GLU A 282 22.29 -32.75 -34.12
N GLU A 283 23.61 -32.84 -34.28
CA GLU A 283 24.54 -32.65 -33.17
C GLU A 283 24.44 -31.21 -32.62
N PRO A 284 24.37 -31.03 -31.29
CA PRO A 284 24.25 -29.70 -30.71
C PRO A 284 25.54 -28.90 -30.92
N GLN A 285 25.40 -27.61 -31.25
CA GLN A 285 26.55 -26.71 -31.30
C GLN A 285 27.05 -26.41 -29.89
N GLU A 286 28.37 -26.53 -29.68
CA GLU A 286 28.99 -26.26 -28.39
C GLU A 286 29.53 -24.82 -28.31
N LEU A 287 29.11 -24.08 -27.29
CA LEU A 287 29.62 -22.75 -26.96
C LEU A 287 30.50 -22.82 -25.71
N VAL A 288 31.75 -22.40 -25.87
CA VAL A 288 32.78 -22.37 -24.81
C VAL A 288 32.68 -21.04 -24.03
N PRO A 289 32.87 -21.03 -22.69
CA PRO A 289 32.84 -19.79 -21.93
C PRO A 289 33.94 -18.82 -22.36
N ARG A 290 33.59 -17.56 -22.60
CA ARG A 290 34.51 -16.49 -23.07
C ARG A 290 35.12 -15.66 -21.95
N GLY A 291 34.61 -15.78 -20.71
CA GLY A 291 35.14 -15.07 -19.55
C GLY A 291 34.71 -15.71 -18.23
N ARG A 292 35.64 -15.76 -17.27
CA ARG A 292 35.42 -16.25 -15.91
C ARG A 292 35.94 -15.20 -14.92
N SER A 293 35.05 -14.67 -14.09
CA SER A 293 35.43 -13.79 -12.98
C SER A 293 35.51 -14.60 -11.68
N LYS A 294 35.73 -13.94 -10.53
CA LYS A 294 35.54 -14.60 -9.22
C LYS A 294 34.06 -15.00 -8.99
N THR A 295 33.13 -14.31 -9.63
CA THR A 295 31.69 -14.36 -9.32
C THR A 295 30.85 -15.10 -10.36
N TRP A 296 31.20 -15.10 -11.65
CA TRP A 296 30.39 -15.69 -12.72
C TRP A 296 31.20 -16.23 -13.91
N THR A 297 30.52 -17.04 -14.71
CA THR A 297 30.99 -17.59 -15.99
C THR A 297 30.10 -17.04 -17.13
N SER A 298 30.71 -16.58 -18.23
CA SER A 298 30.00 -15.91 -19.34
C SER A 298 30.09 -16.67 -20.67
N PHE A 299 28.96 -16.82 -21.36
CA PHE A 299 28.83 -17.40 -22.70
C PHE A 299 28.36 -16.35 -23.71
N ASN A 300 28.98 -16.31 -24.89
CA ASN A 300 28.61 -15.39 -25.97
C ASN A 300 27.55 -16.04 -26.86
N LEU A 301 26.32 -15.51 -26.86
CA LEU A 301 25.20 -16.10 -27.60
C LEU A 301 25.24 -15.72 -29.09
N GLN A 302 25.99 -14.68 -29.47
CA GLN A 302 26.14 -14.27 -30.87
C GLN A 302 26.70 -15.40 -31.75
N GLU A 303 27.49 -16.30 -31.19
CA GLU A 303 28.11 -17.43 -31.90
C GLU A 303 27.08 -18.46 -32.42
N ALA A 304 25.86 -18.46 -31.89
CA ALA A 304 24.79 -19.36 -32.30
C ALA A 304 23.77 -18.71 -33.25
N VAL A 305 23.84 -17.40 -33.53
CA VAL A 305 22.81 -16.66 -34.30
C VAL A 305 22.54 -17.26 -35.68
N ASP A 306 23.60 -17.57 -36.43
CA ASP A 306 23.45 -18.07 -37.80
C ASP A 306 22.84 -19.47 -37.83
N SER A 307 23.23 -20.32 -36.88
CA SER A 307 22.68 -21.68 -36.73
C SER A 307 21.24 -21.67 -36.19
N VAL A 308 20.93 -20.75 -35.27
CA VAL A 308 19.55 -20.49 -34.81
C VAL A 308 18.67 -20.08 -35.99
N ARG A 309 19.16 -19.18 -36.86
CA ARG A 309 18.44 -18.72 -38.05
C ARG A 309 18.23 -19.82 -39.09
N ALA A 310 19.21 -20.70 -39.26
CA ALA A 310 19.13 -21.82 -40.20
C ALA A 310 18.22 -22.97 -39.72
N SER A 311 17.93 -23.02 -38.42
CA SER A 311 17.06 -24.04 -37.82
C SER A 311 15.60 -23.88 -38.25
N ARG A 312 14.96 -25.02 -38.51
CA ARG A 312 13.51 -25.13 -38.79
C ARG A 312 12.70 -25.50 -37.55
N ALA A 313 13.33 -25.56 -36.38
CA ALA A 313 12.64 -25.88 -35.14
C ALA A 313 11.94 -24.64 -34.59
N GLY A 314 10.63 -24.75 -34.34
CA GLY A 314 9.85 -23.66 -33.74
C GLY A 314 10.31 -23.27 -32.33
N VAL A 315 11.10 -24.13 -31.67
CA VAL A 315 11.72 -23.88 -30.36
C VAL A 315 13.17 -24.38 -30.37
N ILE A 316 14.10 -23.52 -29.99
CA ILE A 316 15.52 -23.86 -29.80
C ILE A 316 15.86 -23.76 -28.33
N VAL A 317 16.51 -24.79 -27.77
CA VAL A 317 16.86 -24.85 -26.35
C VAL A 317 18.37 -24.89 -26.17
N PHE A 318 18.85 -24.02 -25.30
CA PHE A 318 20.23 -23.96 -24.85
C PHE A 318 20.33 -24.75 -23.54
N HIS A 319 21.20 -25.76 -23.53
CA HIS A 319 21.47 -26.62 -22.38
C HIS A 319 22.84 -26.30 -21.80
N LEU A 320 22.87 -25.85 -20.54
CA LEU A 320 24.10 -25.78 -19.76
C LEU A 320 24.49 -27.19 -19.34
N GLU A 321 25.66 -27.63 -19.75
CA GLU A 321 26.24 -28.89 -19.31
C GLU A 321 27.31 -28.62 -18.23
N VAL A 322 27.08 -29.15 -17.03
CA VAL A 322 27.95 -28.95 -15.86
C VAL A 322 28.75 -30.21 -15.57
N LEU A 323 30.07 -30.07 -15.57
CA LEU A 323 31.03 -31.13 -15.29
C LEU A 323 31.41 -31.08 -13.81
N GLY A 324 30.46 -31.39 -12.92
CA GLY A 324 30.66 -31.37 -11.47
C GLY A 324 30.83 -32.78 -10.91
N GLY A 325 32.06 -33.28 -10.79
CA GLY A 325 32.47 -34.47 -9.99
C GLY A 325 31.87 -35.85 -10.33
N SER A 326 30.73 -35.89 -11.02
CA SER A 326 29.98 -37.06 -11.45
C SER A 326 30.61 -37.69 -12.71
N ALA A 327 30.51 -39.02 -12.82
CA ALA A 327 30.92 -39.77 -14.01
C ALA A 327 30.07 -39.47 -15.26
N GLN A 328 28.92 -38.79 -15.11
CA GLN A 328 28.05 -38.35 -16.20
C GLN A 328 27.73 -36.84 -16.11
N PRO A 329 27.90 -36.07 -17.20
CA PRO A 329 27.58 -34.65 -17.23
C PRO A 329 26.07 -34.40 -17.08
N GLN A 330 25.69 -33.45 -16.25
CA GLN A 330 24.30 -33.02 -16.12
C GLN A 330 23.99 -31.91 -17.12
N ARG A 331 22.94 -32.09 -17.93
CA ARG A 331 22.44 -31.11 -18.91
C ARG A 331 21.20 -30.41 -18.37
N LEU A 332 21.22 -29.09 -18.40
CA LEU A 332 20.22 -28.24 -17.76
C LEU A 332 19.71 -27.21 -18.79
N PRO A 333 18.42 -27.16 -19.11
CA PRO A 333 17.91 -26.10 -19.98
C PRO A 333 18.04 -24.75 -19.28
N VAL A 334 18.64 -23.76 -19.94
CA VAL A 334 18.89 -22.41 -19.37
C VAL A 334 18.29 -21.28 -20.19
N LEU A 335 18.20 -21.45 -21.52
CA LEU A 335 17.59 -20.47 -22.42
C LEU A 335 16.77 -21.19 -23.48
N ARG A 336 15.65 -20.60 -23.86
CA ARG A 336 14.78 -21.04 -24.94
C ARG A 336 14.48 -19.90 -25.90
N LEU A 337 14.56 -20.16 -27.19
CA LEU A 337 14.19 -19.22 -28.24
C LEU A 337 12.93 -19.68 -28.97
N LYS A 338 11.96 -18.78 -29.14
CA LYS A 338 10.73 -19.00 -29.92
C LYS A 338 10.83 -18.34 -31.30
N GLN A 339 10.54 -19.10 -32.36
CA GLN A 339 10.53 -18.61 -33.75
C GLN A 339 9.21 -17.88 -34.08
N ALA A 340 9.24 -16.91 -35.01
CA ALA A 340 8.04 -16.23 -35.52
C ALA A 340 7.24 -17.16 -36.47
N LEU A 341 5.90 -17.07 -36.40
CA LEU A 341 4.97 -18.08 -36.90
C LEU A 341 4.78 -18.17 -38.43
N GLY A 342 5.21 -17.17 -39.23
CA GLY A 342 5.12 -17.24 -40.70
C GLY A 342 3.71 -17.49 -41.26
N LEU A 343 2.68 -16.90 -40.65
CA LEU A 343 1.27 -17.10 -41.02
C LEU A 343 0.80 -16.09 -42.06
N SER A 344 -0.10 -16.50 -42.95
CA SER A 344 -0.87 -15.64 -43.86
C SER A 344 -2.34 -16.05 -43.91
N ASP A 345 -3.22 -15.18 -44.41
CA ASP A 345 -4.65 -15.45 -44.64
C ASP A 345 -5.43 -15.96 -43.40
N LEU A 346 -5.06 -15.51 -42.20
CA LEU A 346 -5.81 -15.82 -40.97
C LEU A 346 -7.22 -15.23 -41.05
N GLY A 347 -8.25 -16.06 -40.87
CA GLY A 347 -9.65 -15.67 -40.92
C GLY A 347 -10.54 -16.61 -40.12
N LEU A 348 -11.73 -16.16 -39.75
CA LEU A 348 -12.70 -16.97 -39.01
C LEU A 348 -14.13 -16.63 -39.44
N GLN A 349 -14.90 -17.66 -39.78
CA GLN A 349 -16.34 -17.59 -40.04
C GLN A 349 -17.09 -18.21 -38.87
N SER A 350 -18.29 -17.72 -38.55
CA SER A 350 -19.06 -18.20 -37.39
C SER A 350 -20.57 -18.24 -37.65
N ILE A 351 -21.26 -19.23 -37.06
CA ILE A 351 -22.73 -19.29 -36.99
C ILE A 351 -23.16 -19.70 -35.57
N LEU A 352 -24.24 -19.11 -35.04
CA LEU A 352 -24.81 -19.49 -33.75
C LEU A 352 -25.87 -20.58 -33.94
N VAL A 353 -25.73 -21.70 -33.22
CA VAL A 353 -26.74 -22.76 -33.18
C VAL A 353 -27.10 -23.03 -31.73
N GLU A 354 -28.38 -22.85 -31.40
CA GLU A 354 -28.93 -22.90 -30.03
C GLU A 354 -28.24 -21.93 -29.05
N ARG A 355 -27.13 -22.33 -28.42
CA ARG A 355 -26.30 -21.53 -27.49
C ARG A 355 -24.80 -21.77 -27.67
N ALA A 356 -24.39 -22.25 -28.85
CA ALA A 356 -23.00 -22.53 -29.19
C ALA A 356 -22.64 -21.92 -30.55
N TRP A 357 -21.50 -21.24 -30.60
CA TRP A 357 -20.87 -20.79 -31.83
C TRP A 357 -20.15 -21.95 -32.50
N LEU A 358 -20.51 -22.21 -33.75
CA LEU A 358 -19.74 -23.04 -34.66
C LEU A 358 -18.87 -22.11 -35.50
N CYS A 359 -17.56 -22.14 -35.27
CA CYS A 359 -16.58 -21.28 -35.92
C CYS A 359 -15.67 -22.09 -36.84
N ALA A 360 -15.56 -21.72 -38.11
CA ALA A 360 -14.58 -22.26 -39.04
C ALA A 360 -13.38 -21.32 -39.12
N LEU A 361 -12.26 -21.71 -38.52
CA LEU A 361 -10.97 -21.00 -38.59
C LEU A 361 -10.22 -21.39 -39.85
N THR A 362 -9.67 -20.43 -40.58
CA THR A 362 -8.84 -20.65 -41.77
C THR A 362 -7.51 -19.90 -41.66
N TRP A 363 -6.41 -20.52 -42.07
CA TRP A 363 -5.10 -19.87 -42.17
C TRP A 363 -4.19 -20.58 -43.19
N GLN A 364 -3.10 -19.92 -43.58
CA GLN A 364 -1.99 -20.53 -44.28
C GLN A 364 -0.73 -20.44 -43.41
N GLU A 365 -0.02 -21.54 -43.29
CA GLU A 365 1.25 -21.63 -42.56
C GLU A 365 2.35 -22.12 -43.52
N GLU A 366 3.51 -21.46 -43.52
CA GLU A 366 4.67 -21.92 -44.30
C GLU A 366 5.21 -23.26 -43.78
N PHE A 367 5.03 -23.52 -42.47
CA PHE A 367 5.47 -24.73 -41.78
C PHE A 367 4.43 -25.16 -40.73
N PRO A 368 4.26 -26.47 -40.44
CA PRO A 368 3.35 -26.93 -39.41
C PRO A 368 3.94 -26.71 -38.00
N PHE A 369 3.18 -26.06 -37.12
CA PHE A 369 3.58 -25.80 -35.72
C PHE A 369 2.70 -26.54 -34.70
N ARG A 370 3.27 -26.82 -33.51
CA ARG A 370 2.59 -27.51 -32.39
C ARG A 370 2.23 -26.55 -31.26
N ASN A 371 1.30 -26.95 -30.38
CA ASN A 371 0.82 -26.14 -29.24
C ASN A 371 0.27 -24.77 -29.66
N ARG A 372 -0.47 -24.77 -30.77
CA ARG A 372 -1.13 -23.58 -31.29
C ARG A 372 -2.27 -23.19 -30.36
N GLN A 373 -2.37 -21.91 -30.05
CA GLN A 373 -3.50 -21.34 -29.35
C GLN A 373 -4.02 -20.13 -30.11
N LEU A 374 -5.33 -20.10 -30.26
CA LEU A 374 -6.06 -18.96 -30.79
C LEU A 374 -6.51 -18.09 -29.63
N LEU A 375 -6.06 -16.84 -29.62
CA LEU A 375 -6.49 -15.82 -28.67
C LEU A 375 -7.56 -14.96 -29.31
N PHE A 376 -8.68 -14.78 -28.62
CA PHE A 376 -9.74 -13.86 -28.99
C PHE A 376 -9.62 -12.60 -28.14
N TRP A 377 -9.04 -11.55 -28.71
CA TRP A 377 -8.98 -10.24 -28.08
C TRP A 377 -10.31 -9.53 -28.29
N SER A 378 -11.09 -9.41 -27.22
CA SER A 378 -12.34 -8.66 -27.29
C SER A 378 -12.02 -7.21 -27.60
N LEU A 379 -12.47 -6.79 -28.77
CA LEU A 379 -12.33 -5.42 -29.20
C LEU A 379 -13.25 -4.52 -28.35
N TRP A 380 -14.39 -5.03 -27.91
CA TRP A 380 -15.38 -4.27 -27.14
C TRP A 380 -15.30 -4.51 -25.62
N ARG A 381 -14.28 -5.24 -25.15
CA ARG A 381 -13.92 -5.41 -23.74
C ARG A 381 -12.40 -5.40 -23.57
N PRO A 382 -11.75 -4.26 -23.81
CA PRO A 382 -10.30 -4.17 -23.88
C PRO A 382 -9.57 -4.49 -22.56
N TRP A 383 -10.30 -4.47 -21.44
CA TRP A 383 -9.80 -4.80 -20.10
C TRP A 383 -9.88 -6.29 -19.74
N GLU A 384 -10.61 -7.12 -20.51
CA GLU A 384 -10.69 -8.57 -20.26
C GLU A 384 -9.49 -9.30 -20.87
N GLU A 385 -9.04 -10.36 -20.21
CA GLU A 385 -8.06 -11.28 -20.78
C GLU A 385 -8.65 -12.00 -22.00
N PRO A 386 -7.84 -12.30 -23.03
CA PRO A 386 -8.35 -12.93 -24.24
C PRO A 386 -8.86 -14.35 -23.95
N LEU A 387 -9.95 -14.75 -24.61
CA LEU A 387 -10.35 -16.15 -24.59
C LEU A 387 -9.32 -16.95 -25.38
N ALA A 388 -8.73 -17.94 -24.74
CA ALA A 388 -7.64 -18.73 -25.30
C ALA A 388 -8.14 -20.15 -25.62
N LEU A 389 -8.09 -20.54 -26.90
CA LEU A 389 -8.55 -21.84 -27.39
C LEU A 389 -7.39 -22.63 -28.00
N SER A 390 -7.17 -23.84 -27.52
CA SER A 390 -6.14 -24.72 -28.08
C SER A 390 -6.57 -25.26 -29.44
N ILE A 391 -5.69 -25.16 -30.43
CA ILE A 391 -5.86 -25.79 -31.74
C ILE A 391 -5.06 -27.10 -31.73
N PRO A 392 -5.68 -28.26 -32.00
CA PRO A 392 -4.99 -29.54 -32.09
C PRO A 392 -3.86 -29.50 -33.12
N ASP A 393 -2.76 -30.20 -32.82
CA ASP A 393 -1.63 -30.32 -33.74
C ASP A 393 -2.00 -31.02 -35.07
N SER A 394 -3.12 -31.77 -35.09
CA SER A 394 -3.64 -32.44 -36.29
C SER A 394 -4.39 -31.52 -37.26
N ALA A 395 -4.74 -30.29 -36.86
CA ALA A 395 -5.46 -29.37 -37.74
C ALA A 395 -4.52 -28.78 -38.81
N SER A 396 -4.98 -28.77 -40.08
CA SER A 396 -4.20 -28.26 -41.21
C SER A 396 -5.04 -27.24 -41.99
N ASN A 397 -4.65 -25.96 -41.90
CA ASN A 397 -5.21 -24.79 -42.62
C ASN A 397 -6.70 -24.46 -42.36
N VAL A 398 -7.49 -25.43 -41.90
CA VAL A 398 -8.90 -25.24 -41.51
C VAL A 398 -9.14 -26.00 -40.21
N TYR A 399 -9.86 -25.37 -39.27
CA TYR A 399 -10.24 -25.99 -38.01
C TYR A 399 -11.60 -25.49 -37.53
N ASP A 400 -12.51 -26.42 -37.26
CA ASP A 400 -13.81 -26.11 -36.69
C ASP A 400 -13.72 -26.07 -35.16
N ILE A 401 -14.21 -24.97 -34.59
CA ILE A 401 -14.18 -24.66 -33.18
C ILE A 401 -15.62 -24.50 -32.71
N GLU A 402 -16.00 -25.22 -31.66
CA GLU A 402 -17.27 -25.03 -30.98
C GLU A 402 -17.05 -24.30 -29.64
N VAL A 403 -17.74 -23.18 -29.44
CA VAL A 403 -17.61 -22.37 -28.22
C VAL A 403 -18.98 -21.95 -27.72
N SER A 404 -19.29 -22.18 -26.44
CA SER A 404 -20.54 -21.68 -25.86
C SER A 404 -20.64 -20.15 -25.96
N GLU A 405 -21.84 -19.67 -26.30
CA GLU A 405 -22.18 -18.24 -26.32
C GLU A 405 -21.86 -17.53 -24.99
N GLN A 406 -21.93 -18.26 -23.86
CA GLN A 406 -21.59 -17.71 -22.55
C GLN A 406 -20.09 -17.37 -22.41
N ARG A 407 -19.22 -18.16 -23.05
CA ARG A 407 -17.76 -17.97 -23.02
C ARG A 407 -17.29 -16.97 -24.08
N LEU A 408 -17.99 -16.92 -25.21
CA LEU A 408 -17.67 -16.02 -26.32
C LEU A 408 -18.95 -15.31 -26.77
N LYS A 409 -19.11 -14.06 -26.33
CA LYS A 409 -20.32 -13.27 -26.60
C LYS A 409 -20.28 -12.64 -28.01
N PRO A 410 -21.43 -12.39 -28.66
CA PRO A 410 -21.46 -11.77 -29.99
C PRO A 410 -20.81 -10.38 -29.98
N GLY A 411 -19.99 -10.08 -30.97
CA GLY A 411 -19.26 -8.82 -31.05
C GLY A 411 -18.02 -8.86 -31.94
N ARG A 412 -17.23 -7.78 -31.93
CA ARG A 412 -15.98 -7.69 -32.70
C ARG A 412 -14.81 -8.28 -31.91
N TYR A 413 -13.91 -8.99 -32.59
CA TYR A 413 -12.71 -9.56 -31.97
C TYR A 413 -11.52 -9.38 -32.89
N ARG A 414 -10.34 -9.25 -32.30
CA ARG A 414 -9.08 -9.46 -33.00
C ARG A 414 -8.60 -10.85 -32.61
N ILE A 415 -8.58 -11.77 -33.55
CA ILE A 415 -7.98 -13.07 -33.32
C ILE A 415 -6.48 -12.98 -33.53
N GLU A 416 -5.73 -13.68 -32.70
CA GLU A 416 -4.29 -13.82 -32.80
C GLU A 416 -3.93 -15.28 -32.61
N MET A 417 -3.17 -15.85 -33.54
CA MET A 417 -2.64 -17.19 -33.36
C MET A 417 -1.24 -17.11 -32.77
N ILE A 418 -1.04 -17.78 -31.64
CA ILE A 418 0.23 -17.82 -30.91
C ILE A 418 0.71 -19.27 -30.71
N LEU A 419 2.01 -19.42 -30.47
CA LEU A 419 2.58 -20.65 -29.94
C LEU A 419 2.65 -20.56 -28.43
N VAL A 420 1.86 -21.41 -27.76
CA VAL A 420 1.93 -21.53 -26.32
C VAL A 420 3.15 -22.37 -26.00
N ASP A 421 4.03 -21.74 -25.25
CA ASP A 421 5.12 -22.46 -24.65
C ASP A 421 4.73 -22.83 -23.22
N PRO A 422 4.64 -24.13 -22.89
CA PRO A 422 4.26 -24.58 -21.55
C PRO A 422 5.27 -24.23 -20.45
N TRP A 423 6.40 -23.59 -20.79
CA TRP A 423 7.50 -23.28 -19.89
C TRP A 423 7.79 -21.77 -19.77
N LEU A 424 7.04 -20.90 -20.46
CA LEU A 424 7.01 -19.46 -20.13
C LEU A 424 5.65 -19.07 -19.59
N GLU A 425 5.65 -18.47 -18.41
CA GLU A 425 4.54 -17.62 -17.96
C GLU A 425 4.77 -16.19 -18.45
N ARG A 426 4.50 -15.94 -19.74
CA ARG A 426 4.32 -14.56 -20.23
C ARG A 426 2.86 -14.36 -20.54
N LYS A 427 2.20 -13.42 -19.83
CA LYS A 427 0.86 -12.98 -20.21
C LYS A 427 0.94 -12.34 -21.61
N PRO A 428 0.16 -12.81 -22.58
CA PRO A 428 0.16 -12.20 -23.91
C PRO A 428 -0.30 -10.74 -23.81
N SER A 429 0.29 -9.86 -24.61
CA SER A 429 -0.08 -8.44 -24.69
C SER A 429 -0.93 -8.19 -25.93
N ARG A 430 -1.96 -7.36 -25.81
CA ARG A 430 -2.87 -7.08 -26.93
C ARG A 430 -2.13 -6.48 -28.14
N PRO A 431 -2.31 -7.04 -29.35
CA PRO A 431 -1.64 -6.54 -30.55
C PRO A 431 -2.22 -5.18 -31.00
N ILE A 432 -1.37 -4.15 -31.01
CA ILE A 432 -1.72 -2.77 -31.38
C ILE A 432 -1.83 -2.60 -32.90
N LYS A 433 -0.92 -3.24 -33.66
CA LYS A 433 -0.91 -3.19 -35.14
C LYS A 433 -1.29 -4.55 -35.73
N PRO A 434 -1.96 -4.58 -36.88
CA PRO A 434 -2.19 -5.82 -37.60
C PRO A 434 -0.83 -6.40 -38.02
N THR A 435 -0.62 -7.66 -37.67
CA THR A 435 0.49 -8.50 -38.14
C THR A 435 -0.07 -9.65 -38.96
N SER A 436 0.81 -10.45 -39.56
CA SER A 436 0.39 -11.60 -40.36
C SER A 436 -0.26 -12.72 -39.54
N ALA A 437 -0.08 -12.72 -38.20
CA ALA A 437 -0.68 -13.67 -37.26
C ALA A 437 -1.98 -13.14 -36.60
N THR A 438 -2.51 -11.99 -37.04
CA THR A 438 -3.72 -11.37 -36.46
C THR A 438 -4.77 -11.08 -37.53
N ALA A 439 -6.05 -11.19 -37.16
CA ALA A 439 -7.17 -10.80 -38.02
C ALA A 439 -8.32 -10.18 -37.22
N ASP A 440 -8.95 -9.13 -37.75
CA ASP A 440 -10.16 -8.54 -37.16
C ASP A 440 -11.40 -9.25 -37.72
N ILE A 441 -12.24 -9.78 -36.83
CA ILE A 441 -13.43 -10.57 -37.15
C ILE A 441 -14.67 -10.03 -36.45
N ARG A 442 -15.84 -10.31 -37.02
CA ARG A 442 -17.15 -10.05 -36.41
C ARG A 442 -17.79 -11.39 -36.09
N LEU A 443 -18.01 -11.65 -34.81
CA LEU A 443 -18.69 -12.84 -34.33
C LEU A 443 -20.19 -12.57 -34.21
N GLY A 444 -20.98 -13.35 -34.94
CA GLY A 444 -22.43 -13.26 -34.96
C GLY A 444 -23.01 -12.29 -35.99
N ASP A 445 -24.24 -12.59 -36.39
CA ASP A 445 -25.00 -11.78 -37.32
C ASP A 445 -25.49 -10.48 -36.65
N PRO A 446 -25.79 -9.42 -37.44
CA PRO A 446 -26.25 -8.15 -36.89
C PRO A 446 -27.47 -8.27 -35.95
N GLN A 447 -28.36 -9.25 -36.18
CA GLN A 447 -29.54 -9.47 -35.34
C GLN A 447 -29.20 -10.02 -33.95
N GLU A 448 -28.22 -10.92 -33.87
CA GLU A 448 -27.75 -11.55 -32.62
C GLU A 448 -27.04 -10.52 -31.74
N ILE A 449 -26.22 -9.67 -32.36
CA ILE A 449 -25.56 -8.54 -31.70
C ILE A 449 -26.61 -7.56 -31.13
N ILE A 450 -27.66 -7.23 -31.89
CA ILE A 450 -28.75 -6.38 -31.41
C ILE A 450 -29.49 -7.05 -30.23
N GLY A 451 -29.74 -8.36 -30.31
CA GLY A 451 -30.38 -9.12 -29.24
C GLY A 451 -29.57 -9.06 -27.94
N TYR A 452 -28.25 -9.28 -28.03
CA TYR A 452 -27.34 -9.14 -26.91
C TYR A 452 -27.40 -7.73 -26.31
N ILE A 453 -27.26 -6.69 -27.13
CA ILE A 453 -27.23 -5.28 -26.71
C ILE A 453 -28.48 -4.87 -25.91
N ARG A 454 -29.67 -5.39 -26.24
CA ARG A 454 -30.95 -5.03 -25.60
C ARG A 454 -31.05 -5.37 -24.11
N THR A 455 -30.22 -6.29 -23.61
CA THR A 455 -30.19 -6.65 -22.18
C THR A 455 -29.27 -5.68 -21.41
N VAL A 456 -29.83 -4.60 -20.88
CA VAL A 456 -29.06 -3.55 -20.21
C VAL A 456 -28.67 -3.98 -18.79
N PRO A 457 -27.38 -4.07 -18.45
CA PRO A 457 -26.90 -4.36 -17.09
C PRO A 457 -26.86 -3.08 -16.22
N GLU A 458 -26.93 -3.25 -14.90
CA GLU A 458 -26.91 -2.14 -13.92
C GLU A 458 -25.49 -1.72 -13.49
N THR A 459 -24.46 -2.48 -13.87
CA THR A 459 -23.07 -2.23 -13.43
C THR A 459 -22.32 -1.29 -14.39
N PRO A 460 -21.36 -0.48 -13.88
CA PRO A 460 -20.52 0.38 -14.73
C PRO A 460 -19.78 -0.40 -15.82
N LEU A 461 -19.17 -1.52 -15.45
CA LEU A 461 -18.49 -2.38 -16.40
C LEU A 461 -19.45 -2.88 -17.48
N GLY A 462 -20.64 -3.35 -17.09
CA GLY A 462 -21.66 -3.82 -18.03
C GLY A 462 -22.12 -2.73 -19.01
N LEU A 463 -22.26 -1.48 -18.56
CA LEU A 463 -22.62 -0.36 -19.43
C LEU A 463 -21.49 -0.02 -20.42
N LEU A 464 -20.22 -0.10 -20.00
CA LEU A 464 -19.06 0.06 -20.89
C LEU A 464 -19.01 -1.02 -21.97
N GLU A 465 -19.33 -2.27 -21.61
CA GLU A 465 -19.43 -3.36 -22.57
C GLU A 465 -20.51 -3.08 -23.63
N ARG A 466 -21.69 -2.62 -23.22
CA ARG A 466 -22.80 -2.32 -24.14
C ARG A 466 -22.50 -1.16 -25.08
N LEU A 467 -21.79 -0.16 -24.56
CA LEU A 467 -21.30 0.97 -25.33
C LEU A 467 -20.38 0.48 -26.45
N LEU A 468 -19.33 -0.26 -26.10
CA LEU A 468 -18.32 -0.69 -27.08
C LEU A 468 -18.85 -1.73 -28.07
N ALA A 469 -19.87 -2.51 -27.69
CA ALA A 469 -20.50 -3.52 -28.56
C ALA A 469 -21.47 -2.93 -29.59
N SER A 470 -22.08 -1.78 -29.31
CA SER A 470 -23.05 -1.16 -30.22
C SER A 470 -22.38 -0.48 -31.40
N GLU A 471 -23.02 -0.50 -32.58
CA GLU A 471 -22.60 0.27 -33.77
C GLU A 471 -23.41 1.57 -33.92
N ALA A 472 -24.47 1.76 -33.12
CA ALA A 472 -25.34 2.92 -33.19
C ALA A 472 -24.89 4.02 -32.22
N THR A 473 -24.45 5.16 -32.74
CA THR A 473 -23.97 6.32 -31.97
C THR A 473 -24.95 6.75 -30.87
N LEU A 474 -26.26 6.78 -31.18
CA LEU A 474 -27.31 7.14 -30.22
C LEU A 474 -27.35 6.21 -29.00
N TYR A 475 -27.11 4.91 -29.19
CA TYR A 475 -27.11 3.94 -28.11
C TYR A 475 -25.83 3.98 -27.28
N ARG A 476 -24.68 4.27 -27.91
CA ARG A 476 -23.42 4.53 -27.20
C ARG A 476 -23.55 5.73 -26.26
N LEU A 477 -24.15 6.82 -26.76
CA LEU A 477 -24.42 8.01 -25.95
C LEU A 477 -25.41 7.72 -24.81
N TYR A 478 -26.39 6.85 -25.02
CA TYR A 478 -27.28 6.38 -23.95
C TYR A 478 -26.51 5.63 -22.85
N CYS A 479 -25.63 4.69 -23.21
CA CYS A 479 -24.81 3.95 -22.24
C CYS A 479 -23.83 4.87 -21.49
N LEU A 480 -23.18 5.78 -22.21
CA LEU A 480 -22.30 6.80 -21.62
C LEU A 480 -23.04 7.66 -20.59
N ARG A 481 -24.24 8.13 -20.90
CA ARG A 481 -25.05 8.91 -19.95
C ARG A 481 -25.40 8.13 -18.69
N LYS A 482 -25.56 6.80 -18.79
CA LYS A 482 -25.80 5.91 -17.65
C LYS A 482 -24.54 5.60 -16.85
N LEU A 483 -23.35 5.70 -17.46
CA LEU A 483 -22.06 5.54 -16.79
C LEU A 483 -21.68 6.73 -15.92
N VAL A 484 -22.00 7.94 -16.37
CA VAL A 484 -21.60 9.20 -15.72
C VAL A 484 -21.79 9.26 -14.19
N PRO A 485 -22.88 8.75 -13.59
CA PRO A 485 -23.08 8.80 -12.13
C PRO A 485 -22.40 7.68 -11.33
N VAL A 486 -21.86 6.64 -11.97
CA VAL A 486 -21.45 5.39 -11.27
C VAL A 486 -19.93 5.13 -11.35
N VAL A 487 -19.16 6.00 -12.02
CA VAL A 487 -17.71 5.83 -12.18
C VAL A 487 -16.94 6.26 -10.93
N THR A 488 -16.07 5.38 -10.47
CA THR A 488 -15.11 5.55 -9.38
C THR A 488 -13.67 5.66 -9.92
N PRO A 489 -12.70 6.19 -9.13
CA PRO A 489 -11.29 6.27 -9.53
C PRO A 489 -10.68 4.92 -9.98
N ARG A 490 -11.23 3.81 -9.47
CA ARG A 490 -10.77 2.45 -9.80
C ARG A 490 -11.14 2.00 -11.21
N GLU A 491 -12.15 2.61 -11.83
CA GLU A 491 -12.65 2.25 -13.17
C GLU A 491 -12.06 3.13 -14.28
N ILE A 492 -11.29 4.16 -13.91
CA ILE A 492 -10.60 5.08 -14.82
C ILE A 492 -9.66 4.35 -15.78
N PRO A 493 -8.87 3.32 -15.38
CA PRO A 493 -8.05 2.55 -16.32
C PRO A 493 -8.90 1.88 -17.42
N GLN A 494 -10.01 1.25 -17.06
CA GLN A 494 -10.90 0.54 -18.01
C GLN A 494 -11.60 1.51 -18.95
N LEU A 495 -11.98 2.69 -18.45
CA LEU A 495 -12.53 3.79 -19.26
C LEU A 495 -11.51 4.33 -20.27
N PHE A 496 -10.26 4.47 -19.85
CA PHE A 496 -9.19 4.93 -20.73
C PHE A 496 -8.93 3.91 -21.86
N ASP A 497 -8.83 2.63 -21.52
CA ASP A 497 -8.68 1.54 -22.49
C ASP A 497 -9.89 1.45 -23.45
N ALA A 498 -11.10 1.71 -22.95
CA ALA A 498 -12.33 1.78 -23.76
C ALA A 498 -12.27 2.92 -24.78
N LEU A 499 -11.80 4.10 -24.37
CA LEU A 499 -11.70 5.27 -25.23
C LEU A 499 -10.64 5.06 -26.31
N LEU A 500 -9.44 4.57 -25.94
CA LEU A 500 -8.39 4.23 -26.90
C LEU A 500 -8.93 3.27 -27.97
N SER A 501 -9.66 2.25 -27.52
CA SER A 501 -10.27 1.26 -28.39
C SER A 501 -11.37 1.81 -29.31
N LEU A 502 -12.00 2.94 -28.99
CA LEU A 502 -12.99 3.62 -29.84
C LEU A 502 -12.31 4.54 -30.85
N VAL A 503 -11.30 5.29 -30.40
CA VAL A 503 -10.49 6.17 -31.26
C VAL A 503 -9.79 5.38 -32.37
N GLU A 504 -9.32 4.16 -32.08
CA GLU A 504 -8.72 3.26 -33.09
C GLU A 504 -9.71 2.73 -34.14
N ARG A 505 -11.03 2.83 -33.91
CA ARG A 505 -12.06 2.16 -34.73
C ARG A 505 -12.95 3.07 -35.55
N GLU A 506 -13.10 4.31 -35.14
CA GLU A 506 -14.17 5.18 -35.62
C GLU A 506 -13.67 6.26 -36.57
N THR A 507 -14.57 6.74 -37.42
CA THR A 507 -14.32 7.93 -38.25
C THR A 507 -14.32 9.18 -37.35
N PRO A 508 -13.62 10.26 -37.73
CA PRO A 508 -13.43 11.45 -36.87
C PRO A 508 -14.73 12.20 -36.48
N ALA A 509 -15.84 11.96 -37.19
CA ALA A 509 -17.08 12.72 -37.02
C ALA A 509 -18.02 12.14 -35.94
N ASP A 510 -18.12 10.81 -35.83
CA ASP A 510 -18.97 10.13 -34.81
C ASP A 510 -18.28 10.04 -33.43
N SER A 511 -16.94 10.03 -33.46
CA SER A 511 -16.08 9.90 -32.28
C SER A 511 -16.04 11.17 -31.42
N ALA A 512 -16.32 12.36 -31.96
CA ALA A 512 -16.20 13.62 -31.21
C ALA A 512 -17.18 13.73 -30.02
N ALA A 513 -18.42 13.28 -30.18
CA ALA A 513 -19.42 13.32 -29.10
C ALA A 513 -19.13 12.29 -27.99
N ILE A 514 -18.66 11.10 -28.38
CA ILE A 514 -18.26 10.04 -27.46
C ILE A 514 -16.98 10.45 -26.72
N PHE A 515 -15.99 10.96 -27.45
CA PHE A 515 -14.74 11.49 -26.92
C PHE A 515 -15.01 12.59 -25.90
N SER A 516 -15.88 13.57 -26.20
CA SER A 516 -16.23 14.64 -25.26
C SER A 516 -16.83 14.11 -23.95
N VAL A 517 -17.73 13.13 -24.01
CA VAL A 517 -18.34 12.55 -22.79
C VAL A 517 -17.32 11.73 -21.99
N MET A 518 -16.44 10.98 -22.66
CA MET A 518 -15.40 10.20 -21.99
C MET A 518 -14.26 11.08 -21.44
N GLN A 519 -13.90 12.15 -22.13
CA GLN A 519 -12.99 13.19 -21.66
C GLN A 519 -13.51 13.79 -20.35
N ASN A 520 -14.78 14.18 -20.32
CA ASN A 520 -15.41 14.70 -19.11
C ASN A 520 -15.45 13.68 -17.96
N LEU A 521 -15.51 12.38 -18.25
CA LEU A 521 -15.47 11.33 -17.22
C LEU A 521 -14.06 11.09 -16.68
N LEU A 522 -13.07 10.99 -17.57
CA LEU A 522 -11.68 10.72 -17.22
C LEU A 522 -11.02 11.89 -16.49
N LEU A 523 -11.39 13.13 -16.83
CA LEU A 523 -10.85 14.33 -16.19
C LEU A 523 -11.50 14.68 -14.85
N ARG A 524 -12.52 13.93 -14.39
CA ARG A 524 -13.03 14.06 -13.01
C ARG A 524 -11.98 13.66 -11.98
N GLU A 525 -11.12 12.73 -12.33
CA GLU A 525 -10.05 12.20 -11.48
C GLU A 525 -8.70 12.27 -12.20
N PRO A 526 -8.14 13.48 -12.40
CA PRO A 526 -6.97 13.69 -13.25
C PRO A 526 -5.71 12.99 -12.74
N VAL A 527 -5.59 12.78 -11.42
CA VAL A 527 -4.47 12.05 -10.83
C VAL A 527 -4.64 10.54 -10.98
N ALA A 528 -5.86 10.01 -10.87
CA ALA A 528 -6.11 8.60 -11.17
C ALA A 528 -5.85 8.30 -12.65
N LEU A 529 -6.23 9.21 -13.55
CA LEU A 529 -5.90 9.15 -14.96
C LEU A 529 -4.39 9.19 -15.21
N LEU A 530 -3.67 10.16 -14.61
CA LEU A 530 -2.22 10.28 -14.71
C LEU A 530 -1.51 9.03 -14.17
N ALA A 531 -1.95 8.51 -13.03
CA ALA A 531 -1.43 7.28 -12.42
C ALA A 531 -1.72 6.04 -13.30
N ALA A 532 -2.93 5.93 -13.85
CA ALA A 532 -3.32 4.84 -14.74
C ALA A 532 -2.49 4.83 -16.03
N VAL A 533 -2.31 5.99 -16.66
CA VAL A 533 -1.49 6.14 -17.88
C VAL A 533 -0.02 5.91 -17.58
N THR A 534 0.50 6.44 -16.47
CA THR A 534 1.89 6.21 -16.05
C THR A 534 2.15 4.72 -15.82
N ARG A 535 1.30 4.05 -15.05
CA ARG A 535 1.41 2.62 -14.75
C ARG A 535 1.36 1.78 -16.02
N ARG A 536 0.44 2.10 -16.94
CA ARG A 536 0.28 1.37 -18.21
C ARG A 536 1.45 1.63 -19.16
N SER A 537 1.89 2.89 -19.28
CA SER A 537 3.01 3.27 -20.13
C SER A 537 4.33 2.65 -19.66
N LEU A 538 4.62 2.69 -18.36
CA LEU A 538 5.85 2.08 -17.81
C LEU A 538 5.90 0.55 -18.02
N ALA A 539 4.74 -0.12 -18.08
CA ALA A 539 4.64 -1.57 -18.32
C ALA A 539 4.82 -1.97 -19.80
N LEU A 540 4.73 -1.01 -20.74
CA LEU A 540 4.80 -1.26 -22.18
C LEU A 540 6.20 -0.94 -22.73
N GLU A 541 6.57 -1.53 -23.87
CA GLU A 541 7.78 -1.15 -24.61
C GLU A 541 7.60 0.22 -25.31
N LYS A 542 8.68 0.94 -25.60
CA LYS A 542 8.64 2.33 -26.10
C LYS A 542 7.72 2.56 -27.32
N VAL A 543 7.63 1.59 -28.23
CA VAL A 543 6.77 1.67 -29.43
C VAL A 543 5.28 1.46 -29.10
N ALA A 544 4.98 0.68 -28.06
CA ALA A 544 3.62 0.41 -27.60
C ALA A 544 3.07 1.51 -26.67
N ARG A 545 3.93 2.41 -26.17
CA ARG A 545 3.56 3.55 -25.31
C ARG A 545 2.91 4.71 -26.06
N GLN A 546 3.33 4.97 -27.30
CA GLN A 546 2.96 6.17 -28.06
C GLN A 546 1.45 6.43 -28.15
N PRO A 547 0.57 5.44 -28.42
CA PRO A 547 -0.88 5.69 -28.52
C PRO A 547 -1.51 6.12 -27.19
N TYR A 548 -1.00 5.62 -26.07
CA TYR A 548 -1.49 5.99 -24.73
C TYR A 548 -1.10 7.42 -24.38
N GLU A 549 0.13 7.83 -24.73
CA GLU A 549 0.62 9.19 -24.51
C GLU A 549 -0.11 10.20 -25.40
N GLU A 550 -0.27 9.88 -26.69
CA GLU A 550 -1.00 10.72 -27.64
C GLU A 550 -2.47 10.91 -27.23
N LEU A 551 -3.14 9.85 -26.76
CA LEU A 551 -4.50 9.97 -26.27
C LEU A 551 -4.59 10.82 -25.00
N LEU A 552 -3.64 10.69 -24.06
CA LEU A 552 -3.60 11.56 -22.89
C LEU A 552 -3.43 13.04 -23.29
N TRP A 553 -2.57 13.34 -24.26
CA TRP A 553 -2.38 14.70 -24.77
C TRP A 553 -3.66 15.27 -25.38
N GLN A 554 -4.41 14.44 -26.11
CA GLN A 554 -5.71 14.85 -26.66
C GLN A 554 -6.76 15.07 -25.58
N LEU A 555 -6.72 14.32 -24.47
CA LEU A 555 -7.67 14.42 -23.38
C LEU A 555 -7.39 15.63 -22.47
N SER A 556 -6.15 15.86 -22.08
CA SER A 556 -5.77 17.04 -21.30
C SER A 556 -4.32 17.42 -21.58
N PRO A 557 -4.09 18.53 -22.29
CA PRO A 557 -2.75 19.09 -22.49
C PRO A 557 -2.04 19.43 -21.18
N ASP A 558 -2.79 19.71 -20.11
CA ASP A 558 -2.23 20.09 -18.80
C ASP A 558 -1.54 18.92 -18.07
N LEU A 559 -1.87 17.67 -18.43
CA LEU A 559 -1.24 16.47 -17.87
C LEU A 559 0.05 16.07 -18.60
N GLU A 560 0.28 16.59 -19.80
CA GLU A 560 1.46 16.28 -20.61
C GLU A 560 2.78 16.68 -19.94
N PRO A 561 2.96 17.92 -19.44
CA PRO A 561 4.21 18.33 -18.80
C PRO A 561 4.55 17.46 -17.59
N LEU A 562 3.52 17.03 -16.85
CA LEU A 562 3.66 16.21 -15.65
C LEU A 562 4.03 14.77 -15.99
N LEU A 563 3.42 14.18 -17.02
CA LEU A 563 3.84 12.86 -17.49
C LEU A 563 5.30 12.86 -18.00
N ARG A 564 5.72 13.92 -18.71
CA ARG A 564 7.12 14.09 -19.14
C ARG A 564 8.07 14.24 -17.95
N GLN A 565 7.68 14.99 -16.93
CA GLN A 565 8.45 15.13 -15.68
C GLN A 565 8.57 13.78 -14.96
N ILE A 566 7.49 13.01 -14.90
CA ILE A 566 7.48 11.65 -14.34
C ILE A 566 8.43 10.74 -15.09
N TYR A 567 8.49 10.79 -16.43
CA TYR A 567 9.44 9.96 -17.18
C TYR A 567 10.90 10.33 -16.96
N GLN A 568 11.20 11.59 -16.65
CA GLN A 568 12.57 12.05 -16.43
C GLN A 568 13.06 11.73 -15.03
N ASP A 569 12.24 12.03 -14.02
CA ASP A 569 12.67 12.03 -12.62
C ASP A 569 11.90 11.02 -11.75
N MET A 570 10.93 10.29 -12.32
CA MET A 570 9.94 9.51 -11.57
C MET A 570 9.30 10.33 -10.45
N SER A 571 9.11 11.63 -10.67
CA SER A 571 8.59 12.54 -9.65
C SER A 571 7.72 13.66 -10.21
N VAL A 572 6.86 14.24 -9.36
CA VAL A 572 6.00 15.39 -9.64
C VAL A 572 6.14 16.42 -8.51
N ALA A 573 6.13 17.72 -8.82
CA ALA A 573 6.14 18.75 -7.78
C ALA A 573 4.76 18.88 -7.11
N PHE A 574 4.75 19.10 -5.80
CA PHE A 574 3.52 19.23 -5.02
C PHE A 574 2.68 20.44 -5.45
N ASP A 575 3.34 21.53 -5.86
CA ASP A 575 2.68 22.73 -6.40
C ASP A 575 1.88 22.42 -7.67
N ASP A 576 2.40 21.54 -8.54
CA ASP A 576 1.70 21.12 -9.75
C ASP A 576 0.53 20.17 -9.43
N LEU A 577 0.66 19.34 -8.39
CA LEU A 577 -0.44 18.51 -7.89
C LEU A 577 -1.54 19.34 -7.20
N ILE A 578 -1.20 20.47 -6.59
CA ILE A 578 -2.18 21.43 -6.03
C ILE A 578 -3.06 22.02 -7.15
N LEU A 579 -2.48 22.26 -8.33
CA LEU A 579 -3.22 22.76 -9.49
C LEU A 579 -4.18 21.71 -10.06
N LEU A 580 -3.80 20.43 -10.05
CA LEU A 580 -4.63 19.32 -10.52
C LEU A 580 -5.72 18.88 -9.53
N VAL A 581 -5.42 18.91 -8.23
CA VAL A 581 -6.34 18.46 -7.16
C VAL A 581 -6.49 19.57 -6.11
N PRO A 582 -7.47 20.48 -6.29
CA PRO A 582 -7.78 21.51 -5.32
C PRO A 582 -8.11 20.89 -3.96
N GLY A 583 -7.24 21.08 -2.97
CA GLY A 583 -7.39 20.52 -1.62
C GLY A 583 -6.36 19.46 -1.22
N ILE A 584 -5.42 19.06 -2.08
CA ILE A 584 -4.33 18.11 -1.74
C ILE A 584 -3.49 18.52 -0.50
N THR A 585 -3.65 19.73 0.03
CA THR A 585 -3.08 20.16 1.31
C THR A 585 -3.70 19.47 2.53
N GLN A 586 -4.88 18.84 2.41
CA GLN A 586 -5.46 18.02 3.47
C GLN A 586 -4.81 16.63 3.50
N ALA A 587 -4.39 16.18 4.69
CA ALA A 587 -3.53 15.00 4.84
C ALA A 587 -4.10 13.69 4.26
N HIS A 588 -5.41 13.46 4.28
CA HIS A 588 -6.02 12.23 3.76
C HIS A 588 -6.05 12.22 2.22
N ILE A 589 -6.41 13.35 1.60
CA ILE A 589 -6.36 13.55 0.15
C ILE A 589 -4.93 13.42 -0.34
N ARG A 590 -4.01 14.05 0.40
CA ARG A 590 -2.59 13.98 0.15
C ARG A 590 -2.11 12.54 0.18
N ALA A 591 -2.50 11.78 1.21
CA ALA A 591 -2.13 10.38 1.35
C ALA A 591 -2.73 9.51 0.23
N GLU A 592 -3.99 9.73 -0.15
CA GLU A 592 -4.66 8.99 -1.23
C GLU A 592 -4.03 9.29 -2.60
N VAL A 593 -3.80 10.57 -2.91
CA VAL A 593 -3.10 11.01 -4.12
C VAL A 593 -1.67 10.49 -4.16
N PHE A 594 -0.95 10.55 -3.02
CA PHE A 594 0.40 10.04 -2.92
C PHE A 594 0.42 8.52 -3.03
N SER A 595 -0.60 7.82 -2.51
CA SER A 595 -0.76 6.37 -2.65
C SER A 595 -1.00 5.98 -4.10
N LEU A 596 -1.92 6.64 -4.80
CA LEU A 596 -2.20 6.39 -6.21
C LEU A 596 -0.97 6.64 -7.10
N LEU A 597 -0.24 7.73 -6.84
CA LEU A 597 1.01 8.04 -7.54
C LEU A 597 2.13 7.07 -7.17
N ALA A 598 2.24 6.66 -5.90
CA ALA A 598 3.21 5.67 -5.44
C ALA A 598 2.93 4.26 -6.00
N GLU A 599 1.66 3.86 -6.11
CA GLU A 599 1.22 2.63 -6.78
C GLU A 599 1.59 2.64 -8.28
N ALA A 600 1.65 3.83 -8.89
CA ALA A 600 2.16 4.04 -10.24
C ALA A 600 3.70 4.24 -10.29
N GLY A 601 4.39 4.22 -9.16
CA GLY A 601 5.85 4.35 -9.04
C GLY A 601 6.40 5.78 -9.02
N VAL A 602 5.56 6.79 -8.73
CA VAL A 602 5.88 8.24 -8.83
C VAL A 602 6.08 8.88 -7.45
N GLN A 603 7.16 9.66 -7.29
CA GLN A 603 7.49 10.41 -6.06
C GLN A 603 6.98 11.87 -6.10
N VAL A 604 6.74 12.49 -4.94
CA VAL A 604 6.25 13.89 -4.87
C VAL A 604 7.27 14.81 -4.18
N LYS A 605 7.63 15.95 -4.80
CA LYS A 605 8.61 16.95 -4.29
C LYS A 605 7.90 18.21 -3.74
N GLU A 606 8.11 18.59 -2.48
CA GLU A 606 7.52 19.81 -1.88
C GLU A 606 8.48 21.01 -1.89
N SER A 607 7.99 22.22 -2.22
CA SER A 607 8.77 23.46 -2.22
C SER A 607 8.69 24.17 -0.85
N VAL A 608 9.79 24.77 -0.40
CA VAL A 608 9.88 25.59 0.82
C VAL A 608 10.09 27.06 0.38
N ASP A 609 9.32 27.98 1.00
CA ASP A 609 9.38 29.45 0.93
C ASP A 609 8.69 30.23 -0.23
N GLY A 610 7.52 30.84 0.10
CA GLY A 610 7.21 32.27 -0.07
C GLY A 610 7.20 32.94 -1.47
N LEU A 611 5.97 33.24 -1.94
CA LEU A 611 5.51 34.22 -2.97
C LEU A 611 5.58 33.81 -4.46
N PRO A 612 4.43 33.67 -5.15
CA PRO A 612 4.39 33.61 -6.62
C PRO A 612 4.46 35.02 -7.23
N SER A 613 5.50 35.30 -8.02
CA SER A 613 5.47 36.41 -8.96
C SER A 613 4.61 36.02 -10.17
N ALA A 614 3.48 36.73 -10.33
CA ALA A 614 2.52 36.65 -11.42
C ALA A 614 1.69 35.34 -11.50
N LEU A 615 0.40 35.45 -11.18
CA LEU A 615 -0.61 34.44 -11.49
C LEU A 615 -0.82 34.37 -13.02
N PRO A 616 -0.86 33.17 -13.63
CA PRO A 616 -1.45 33.00 -14.96
C PRO A 616 -2.96 33.26 -14.90
N ASP A 617 -3.55 33.69 -16.01
CA ASP A 617 -5.00 33.88 -16.14
C ASP A 617 -5.76 32.57 -15.84
N PRO A 618 -6.96 32.62 -15.22
CA PRO A 618 -7.66 31.42 -14.80
C PRO A 618 -8.31 30.72 -16.00
N PRO A 619 -8.23 29.37 -16.11
CA PRO A 619 -9.04 28.62 -17.05
C PRO A 619 -10.51 28.63 -16.61
N ASP A 620 -11.41 28.48 -17.58
CA ASP A 620 -12.85 28.52 -17.39
C ASP A 620 -13.32 27.52 -16.31
N LEU A 621 -14.13 28.01 -15.36
CA LEU A 621 -14.57 27.29 -14.17
C LEU A 621 -15.63 26.22 -14.54
N GLU A 622 -15.20 24.98 -14.80
CA GLU A 622 -16.10 23.82 -14.81
C GLU A 622 -16.07 23.11 -13.43
N LEU A 623 -17.24 22.94 -12.82
CA LEU A 623 -17.43 22.24 -11.55
C LEU A 623 -18.12 20.87 -11.81
N PRO A 624 -17.66 19.75 -11.20
CA PRO A 624 -18.20 18.40 -11.51
C PRO A 624 -19.62 18.16 -10.98
N ASP A 625 -20.45 17.51 -11.79
CA ASP A 625 -21.89 17.31 -11.56
C ASP A 625 -22.27 16.33 -10.44
N TRP A 626 -21.36 15.56 -9.84
CA TRP A 626 -21.68 14.44 -8.94
C TRP A 626 -21.66 14.80 -7.44
N LEU A 627 -21.48 16.07 -7.11
CA LEU A 627 -21.33 16.56 -5.72
C LEU A 627 -22.66 16.91 -5.02
N PHE A 628 -23.81 16.89 -5.71
CA PHE A 628 -25.09 17.35 -5.15
C PHE A 628 -26.27 16.49 -5.60
N SER A 629 -27.39 16.54 -4.87
CA SER A 629 -28.66 15.99 -5.35
C SER A 629 -29.17 16.74 -6.59
N ASP A 630 -30.00 16.11 -7.45
CA ASP A 630 -30.52 16.72 -8.69
C ASP A 630 -31.18 18.11 -8.46
N GLN A 631 -31.85 18.33 -7.33
CA GLN A 631 -32.42 19.63 -6.93
C GLN A 631 -31.36 20.66 -6.48
N GLN A 632 -30.30 20.22 -5.80
CA GLN A 632 -29.19 21.10 -5.39
C GLN A 632 -28.29 21.47 -6.57
N LEU A 633 -28.10 20.56 -7.54
CA LEU A 633 -27.39 20.81 -8.80
C LEU A 633 -28.03 21.93 -9.63
N ASP A 634 -29.36 21.93 -9.75
CA ASP A 634 -30.09 22.97 -10.49
C ASP A 634 -29.98 24.33 -9.80
N SER A 635 -30.11 24.37 -8.47
CA SER A 635 -29.94 25.59 -7.68
C SER A 635 -28.51 26.14 -7.76
N MET A 636 -27.51 25.26 -7.72
CA MET A 636 -26.09 25.62 -7.85
C MET A 636 -25.74 26.09 -9.25
N ARG A 637 -26.17 25.38 -10.30
CA ARG A 637 -25.93 25.76 -11.70
C ARG A 637 -26.57 27.10 -12.04
N LEU A 638 -27.78 27.35 -11.54
CA LEU A 638 -28.44 28.64 -11.65
C LEU A 638 -27.57 29.75 -11.03
N TYR A 639 -27.13 29.54 -9.79
CA TYR A 639 -26.26 30.48 -9.09
C TYR A 639 -24.92 30.71 -9.83
N LEU A 640 -24.22 29.66 -10.26
CA LEU A 640 -22.95 29.75 -10.98
C LEU A 640 -23.07 30.48 -12.32
N ARG A 641 -24.19 30.25 -13.04
CA ARG A 641 -24.53 30.94 -14.29
C ARG A 641 -24.85 32.41 -14.07
N GLU A 642 -25.46 32.77 -12.95
CA GLU A 642 -25.71 34.16 -12.60
C GLU A 642 -24.40 34.90 -12.28
N ILE A 643 -23.52 34.29 -11.47
CA ILE A 643 -22.28 34.96 -11.07
C ILE A 643 -21.25 35.06 -12.20
N SER A 644 -21.28 34.17 -13.19
CA SER A 644 -20.35 34.18 -14.33
C SER A 644 -20.57 35.34 -15.30
N GLN A 645 -21.78 35.92 -15.30
CA GLN A 645 -22.14 37.06 -16.14
C GLN A 645 -21.46 38.36 -15.70
N TYR A 646 -20.98 38.43 -14.45
CA TYR A 646 -20.30 39.62 -13.95
C TYR A 646 -18.83 39.64 -14.38
N ARG A 647 -18.41 40.77 -14.96
CA ARG A 647 -17.05 40.97 -15.46
C ARG A 647 -16.07 41.20 -14.31
N LEU A 648 -14.87 40.62 -14.44
CA LEU A 648 -13.75 40.83 -13.53
C LEU A 648 -13.31 42.30 -13.53
N LEU A 649 -12.89 42.78 -12.37
CA LEU A 649 -12.45 44.16 -12.16
C LEU A 649 -10.93 44.28 -12.26
N SER A 650 -10.45 45.40 -12.75
CA SER A 650 -9.03 45.76 -12.65
C SER A 650 -8.70 46.34 -11.26
N VAL A 651 -7.42 46.33 -10.88
CA VAL A 651 -6.95 46.90 -9.60
C VAL A 651 -7.36 48.37 -9.45
N GLU A 652 -7.31 49.15 -10.52
CA GLU A 652 -7.75 50.55 -10.53
C GLU A 652 -9.27 50.69 -10.30
N GLN A 653 -10.06 49.77 -10.86
CA GLN A 653 -11.51 49.75 -10.67
C GLN A 653 -11.87 49.34 -9.24
N GLU A 654 -11.18 48.36 -8.65
CA GLU A 654 -11.32 47.97 -7.25
C GLU A 654 -11.08 49.16 -6.31
N GLN A 655 -10.01 49.92 -6.54
CA GLN A 655 -9.70 51.12 -5.76
C GLN A 655 -10.77 52.21 -5.89
N ARG A 656 -11.25 52.47 -7.11
CA ARG A 656 -12.31 53.46 -7.37
C ARG A 656 -13.63 53.07 -6.70
N PHE A 657 -14.02 51.80 -6.76
CA PHE A 657 -15.22 51.33 -6.08
C PHE A 657 -15.06 51.39 -4.56
N ALA A 658 -13.92 50.98 -4.01
CA ALA A 658 -13.64 51.09 -2.58
C ALA A 658 -13.78 52.53 -2.07
N GLN A 659 -13.30 53.53 -2.83
CA GLN A 659 -13.46 54.94 -2.49
C GLN A 659 -14.93 55.39 -2.57
N THR A 660 -15.65 55.00 -3.63
CA THR A 660 -17.06 55.37 -3.82
C THR A 660 -17.96 54.81 -2.72
N ILE A 661 -17.66 53.58 -2.24
CA ILE A 661 -18.37 52.95 -1.11
C ILE A 661 -18.18 53.77 0.16
N ARG A 662 -16.94 54.20 0.46
CA ARG A 662 -16.64 55.05 1.62
C ARG A 662 -17.37 56.38 1.55
N ASP A 663 -17.33 57.03 0.40
CA ASP A 663 -17.99 58.32 0.18
C ASP A 663 -19.52 58.20 0.37
N GLY A 664 -20.11 57.07 -0.04
CA GLY A 664 -21.53 56.75 0.19
C GLY A 664 -21.87 56.53 1.67
N VAL A 665 -21.02 55.81 2.42
CA VAL A 665 -21.20 55.60 3.88
C VAL A 665 -21.08 56.92 4.64
N VAL A 666 -20.14 57.78 4.25
CA VAL A 666 -20.00 59.13 4.82
C VAL A 666 -21.26 59.97 4.50
N ALA A 667 -21.73 59.96 3.24
CA ALA A 667 -22.94 60.66 2.84
C ALA A 667 -24.20 60.16 3.60
N GLN A 668 -24.29 58.86 3.90
CA GLN A 668 -25.38 58.29 4.70
C GLN A 668 -25.39 58.82 6.13
N ARG A 669 -24.21 58.92 6.76
CA ARG A 669 -24.07 59.50 8.11
C ARG A 669 -24.40 61.00 8.11
N GLU A 670 -24.05 61.73 7.05
CA GLU A 670 -24.40 63.15 6.90
C GLU A 670 -25.90 63.36 6.69
N LEU A 671 -26.56 62.50 5.90
CA LEU A 671 -28.01 62.57 5.66
C LEU A 671 -28.83 62.34 6.93
N LEU A 672 -28.40 61.41 7.80
CA LEU A 672 -29.04 61.16 9.10
C LEU A 672 -28.95 62.35 10.07
N ARG A 673 -28.01 63.27 9.83
CA ARG A 673 -27.80 64.48 10.65
C ARG A 673 -28.46 65.74 10.06
N LEU A 674 -29.09 65.63 8.90
CA LEU A 674 -29.76 66.75 8.20
C LEU A 674 -31.25 66.81 8.55
N ASP A 675 -31.76 68.02 8.79
CA ASP A 675 -33.19 68.24 9.06
C ASP A 675 -34.07 67.94 7.81
N PRO A 676 -35.24 67.28 7.96
CA PRO A 676 -36.04 66.79 6.83
C PRO A 676 -36.57 67.88 5.88
N THR A 677 -36.75 69.12 6.38
CA THR A 677 -37.44 70.21 5.67
C THR A 677 -36.49 71.22 5.02
N SER A 678 -35.21 71.23 5.38
CA SER A 678 -34.24 72.23 4.93
C SER A 678 -33.17 71.60 4.06
N HIS A 679 -32.93 72.17 2.88
CA HIS A 679 -31.93 71.72 1.88
C HIS A 679 -32.32 70.55 0.99
N LYS A 680 -33.48 70.65 0.32
CA LYS A 680 -33.93 69.72 -0.72
C LYS A 680 -32.82 69.33 -1.73
N MET A 681 -32.03 70.30 -2.22
CA MET A 681 -30.95 70.03 -3.17
C MET A 681 -29.77 69.25 -2.56
N ARG A 682 -29.34 69.61 -1.35
CA ARG A 682 -28.23 68.92 -0.65
C ARG A 682 -28.62 67.50 -0.27
N ARG A 683 -29.88 67.32 0.15
CA ARG A 683 -30.46 66.01 0.44
C ARG A 683 -30.43 65.11 -0.78
N VAL A 684 -30.91 65.60 -1.94
CA VAL A 684 -30.86 64.87 -3.21
C VAL A 684 -29.41 64.49 -3.60
N LEU A 685 -28.45 65.39 -3.37
CA LEU A 685 -27.05 65.13 -3.68
C LEU A 685 -26.43 64.05 -2.77
N LEU A 686 -26.78 64.03 -1.48
CA LEU A 686 -26.36 62.98 -0.55
C LEU A 686 -27.05 61.64 -0.85
N GLU A 687 -28.36 61.65 -1.14
CA GLU A 687 -29.10 60.46 -1.58
C GLU A 687 -28.47 59.86 -2.85
N ASN A 688 -28.05 60.69 -3.80
CA ASN A 688 -27.33 60.24 -5.00
C ASN A 688 -25.96 59.63 -4.67
N ARG A 689 -25.20 60.18 -3.71
CA ARG A 689 -23.91 59.62 -3.27
C ARG A 689 -24.08 58.30 -2.53
N ILE A 690 -25.10 58.19 -1.69
CA ILE A 690 -25.44 56.94 -0.99
C ILE A 690 -25.79 55.86 -2.02
N LYS A 691 -26.64 56.21 -2.99
CA LYS A 691 -27.01 55.30 -4.07
C LYS A 691 -25.80 54.86 -4.89
N ALA A 692 -24.93 55.79 -5.27
CA ALA A 692 -23.69 55.47 -5.97
C ALA A 692 -22.75 54.56 -5.14
N GLY A 693 -22.67 54.76 -3.82
CA GLY A 693 -21.90 53.91 -2.92
C GLY A 693 -22.51 52.51 -2.77
N GLN A 694 -23.83 52.38 -2.71
CA GLN A 694 -24.54 51.10 -2.68
C GLN A 694 -24.36 50.33 -3.98
N ASP A 695 -24.49 51.02 -5.12
CA ASP A 695 -24.26 50.45 -6.45
C ASP A 695 -22.81 49.97 -6.60
N ALA A 696 -21.84 50.76 -6.10
CA ALA A 696 -20.42 50.37 -6.09
C ALA A 696 -20.16 49.15 -5.19
N ARG A 697 -20.79 49.08 -4.01
CA ARG A 697 -20.69 47.93 -3.09
C ARG A 697 -21.23 46.67 -3.73
N GLN A 698 -22.39 46.77 -4.37
CA GLN A 698 -23.02 45.66 -5.09
C GLN A 698 -22.12 45.19 -6.24
N ARG A 699 -21.60 46.12 -7.06
CA ARG A 699 -20.71 45.78 -8.18
C ARG A 699 -19.41 45.13 -7.74
N LEU A 700 -18.79 45.63 -6.67
CA LEU A 700 -17.57 45.05 -6.11
C LEU A 700 -17.82 43.66 -5.53
N ALA A 701 -18.99 43.43 -4.92
CA ALA A 701 -19.41 42.11 -4.45
C ALA A 701 -19.65 41.15 -5.62
N THR A 702 -20.52 41.51 -6.57
CA THR A 702 -20.91 40.64 -7.69
C THR A 702 -19.73 40.23 -8.58
N ALA A 703 -18.77 41.13 -8.80
CA ALA A 703 -17.57 40.82 -9.58
C ALA A 703 -16.62 39.83 -8.89
N ASN A 704 -16.71 39.70 -7.56
CA ASN A 704 -15.84 38.84 -6.75
C ASN A 704 -16.56 37.59 -6.18
N LEU A 705 -17.82 37.33 -6.56
CA LEU A 705 -18.53 36.11 -6.13
C LEU A 705 -17.82 34.83 -6.60
N ARG A 706 -17.15 34.88 -7.76
CA ARG A 706 -16.33 33.76 -8.28
C ARG A 706 -15.15 33.42 -7.37
N LEU A 707 -14.56 34.42 -6.69
CA LEU A 707 -13.49 34.21 -5.71
C LEU A 707 -14.00 33.45 -4.48
N VAL A 708 -15.24 33.71 -4.05
CA VAL A 708 -15.83 32.97 -2.93
C VAL A 708 -16.01 31.51 -3.30
N VAL A 709 -16.51 31.22 -4.50
CA VAL A 709 -16.68 29.85 -4.99
C VAL A 709 -15.32 29.14 -5.08
N SER A 710 -14.28 29.80 -5.60
CA SER A 710 -12.95 29.18 -5.69
C SER A 710 -12.33 28.89 -4.32
N VAL A 711 -12.53 29.77 -3.33
CA VAL A 711 -12.06 29.53 -1.95
C VAL A 711 -12.90 28.45 -1.26
N ALA A 712 -14.23 28.52 -1.36
CA ALA A 712 -15.16 27.58 -0.74
C ALA A 712 -15.00 26.14 -1.28
N ARG A 713 -14.60 25.99 -2.55
CA ARG A 713 -14.32 24.69 -3.17
C ARG A 713 -13.31 23.84 -2.36
N HIS A 714 -12.38 24.47 -1.65
CA HIS A 714 -11.37 23.78 -0.84
C HIS A 714 -11.91 23.20 0.48
N TYR A 715 -13.15 23.52 0.86
CA TYR A 715 -13.80 23.16 2.12
C TYR A 715 -14.91 22.11 1.95
N LEU A 716 -15.11 21.60 0.74
CA LEU A 716 -16.16 20.64 0.37
C LEU A 716 -16.09 19.29 1.12
N ARG A 717 -14.92 18.86 1.58
CA ARG A 717 -14.72 17.52 2.19
C ARG A 717 -15.14 17.41 3.66
N SER A 718 -15.72 18.45 4.24
CA SER A 718 -16.04 18.51 5.67
C SER A 718 -17.48 18.11 6.02
N GLY A 719 -18.29 17.67 5.06
CA GLY A 719 -19.65 17.17 5.28
C GLY A 719 -20.76 18.24 5.36
N THR A 720 -20.42 19.52 5.28
CA THR A 720 -21.36 20.64 5.19
C THR A 720 -21.79 20.88 3.74
N ASP A 721 -23.07 21.24 3.49
CA ASP A 721 -23.57 21.58 2.15
C ASP A 721 -22.73 22.71 1.52
N PHE A 722 -22.37 22.55 0.25
CA PHE A 722 -21.56 23.52 -0.47
C PHE A 722 -22.25 24.85 -0.67
N LEU A 723 -23.57 24.85 -0.89
CA LEU A 723 -24.31 26.10 -0.97
C LEU A 723 -24.20 26.86 0.36
N ASP A 724 -24.24 26.15 1.49
CA ASP A 724 -24.02 26.75 2.80
C ASP A 724 -22.59 27.26 2.99
N LEU A 725 -21.58 26.54 2.47
CA LEU A 725 -20.19 27.01 2.45
C LEU A 725 -20.03 28.28 1.59
N ILE A 726 -20.66 28.34 0.42
CA ILE A 726 -20.66 29.52 -0.46
C ILE A 726 -21.37 30.69 0.24
N GLN A 727 -22.52 30.46 0.86
CA GLN A 727 -23.24 31.52 1.56
C GLN A 727 -22.44 32.06 2.74
N ASN A 728 -21.84 31.19 3.55
CA ASN A 728 -20.93 31.60 4.62
C ASN A 728 -19.70 32.35 4.08
N GLY A 729 -19.16 31.91 2.94
CA GLY A 729 -18.09 32.60 2.23
C GLY A 729 -18.49 33.98 1.71
N ASN A 730 -19.72 34.13 1.19
CA ASN A 730 -20.28 35.38 0.72
C ASN A 730 -20.43 36.38 1.87
N LEU A 731 -20.84 35.92 3.06
CA LEU A 731 -20.83 36.74 4.28
C LEU A 731 -19.41 37.19 4.65
N GLY A 732 -18.41 36.33 4.46
CA GLY A 732 -16.99 36.69 4.60
C GLY A 732 -16.53 37.75 3.59
N LEU A 733 -16.93 37.61 2.32
CA LEU A 733 -16.65 38.57 1.25
C LEU A 733 -17.25 39.94 1.54
N LEU A 734 -18.52 40.01 1.94
CA LEU A 734 -19.18 41.26 2.28
C LEU A 734 -18.46 41.99 3.42
N ARG A 735 -18.01 41.24 4.44
CA ARG A 735 -17.18 41.79 5.52
C ARG A 735 -15.82 42.30 5.02
N ALA A 736 -15.21 41.62 4.05
CA ALA A 736 -13.96 42.07 3.43
C ALA A 736 -14.16 43.39 2.69
N ILE A 737 -15.25 43.52 1.92
CA ILE A 737 -15.60 44.74 1.17
C ILE A 737 -15.80 45.92 2.12
N ASP A 738 -16.56 45.72 3.19
CA ASP A 738 -16.86 46.78 4.16
C ASP A 738 -15.60 47.30 4.87
N LYS A 739 -14.53 46.49 4.94
CA LYS A 739 -13.27 46.82 5.61
C LYS A 739 -12.09 47.08 4.66
N PHE A 740 -12.29 46.96 3.35
CA PHE A 740 -11.17 47.03 2.41
C PHE A 740 -10.59 48.43 2.30
N ASP A 741 -9.27 48.50 2.12
CA ASP A 741 -8.53 49.74 1.95
C ASP A 741 -7.62 49.74 0.74
N GLY A 742 -8.16 50.28 -0.37
CA GLY A 742 -7.45 50.38 -1.64
C GLY A 742 -6.23 51.31 -1.62
N THR A 743 -6.05 52.14 -0.58
CA THR A 743 -4.88 53.03 -0.46
C THR A 743 -3.59 52.29 -0.06
N ARG A 744 -3.72 51.07 0.47
CA ARG A 744 -2.59 50.26 0.94
C ARG A 744 -1.82 49.51 -0.16
N GLY A 745 -2.25 49.64 -1.42
CA GLY A 745 -1.53 49.08 -2.58
C GLY A 745 -1.64 47.56 -2.77
N TYR A 746 -2.43 46.86 -1.96
CA TYR A 746 -2.68 45.42 -2.10
C TYR A 746 -3.95 45.14 -2.92
N LYS A 747 -3.93 44.04 -3.69
CA LYS A 747 -5.11 43.57 -4.45
C LYS A 747 -6.24 43.18 -3.50
N PHE A 748 -7.49 43.43 -3.90
CA PHE A 748 -8.66 43.08 -3.08
C PHE A 748 -8.75 41.57 -2.80
N SER A 749 -8.45 40.74 -3.81
CA SER A 749 -8.50 39.27 -3.69
C SER A 749 -7.62 38.72 -2.57
N THR A 750 -6.42 39.26 -2.38
CA THR A 750 -5.50 38.87 -1.30
C THR A 750 -6.11 39.08 0.08
N TYR A 751 -6.80 40.21 0.29
CA TYR A 751 -7.44 40.53 1.57
C TYR A 751 -8.75 39.76 1.75
N ALA A 752 -9.55 39.62 0.69
CA ALA A 752 -10.84 38.95 0.71
C ALA A 752 -10.72 37.46 1.04
N THR A 753 -9.71 36.76 0.49
CA THR A 753 -9.49 35.33 0.73
C THR A 753 -9.35 35.00 2.22
N TRP A 754 -8.73 35.89 3.02
CA TRP A 754 -8.59 35.68 4.47
C TRP A 754 -9.95 35.69 5.19
N TRP A 755 -10.78 36.70 4.92
CA TRP A 755 -12.12 36.81 5.52
C TRP A 755 -13.09 35.72 5.05
N ILE A 756 -12.98 35.31 3.79
CA ILE A 756 -13.77 34.21 3.22
C ILE A 756 -13.38 32.89 3.91
N ARG A 757 -12.08 32.56 3.96
CA ARG A 757 -11.57 31.35 4.63
C ARG A 757 -11.95 31.31 6.11
N GLN A 758 -11.78 32.42 6.83
CA GLN A 758 -12.09 32.50 8.25
C GLN A 758 -13.57 32.22 8.52
N ARG A 759 -14.48 32.81 7.70
CA ARG A 759 -15.91 32.63 7.93
C ARG A 759 -16.37 31.20 7.60
N ILE A 760 -15.84 30.61 6.53
CA ILE A 760 -16.14 29.23 6.14
C ILE A 760 -15.65 28.23 7.21
N THR A 761 -14.40 28.34 7.65
CA THR A 761 -13.83 27.46 8.68
C THR A 761 -14.61 27.54 9.99
N ARG A 762 -15.05 28.76 10.36
CA ARG A 762 -15.85 28.97 11.56
C ARG A 762 -17.26 28.37 11.44
N ALA A 763 -17.91 28.52 10.30
CA ALA A 763 -19.24 27.95 10.06
C ALA A 763 -19.20 26.41 10.13
N GLN A 764 -18.17 25.77 9.57
CA GLN A 764 -17.99 24.32 9.69
C GLN A 764 -17.91 23.83 11.14
N VAL A 765 -17.26 24.59 12.03
CA VAL A 765 -17.19 24.23 13.45
C VAL A 765 -18.50 24.53 14.17
N GLU A 766 -19.22 25.58 13.78
CA GLU A 766 -20.54 25.93 14.33
C GLU A 766 -21.63 24.91 13.87
N ASP A 767 -21.51 24.33 12.68
CA ASP A 767 -22.54 23.51 12.03
C ASP A 767 -22.22 22.00 12.01
N THR A 768 -21.13 21.53 12.64
CA THR A 768 -20.79 20.09 12.69
C THR A 768 -21.41 19.40 13.92
N GLY A 769 -22.38 18.54 13.66
CA GLY A 769 -22.97 17.62 14.64
C GLY A 769 -24.47 17.78 14.86
N LEU A 770 -25.13 16.70 15.27
CA LEU A 770 -26.56 16.73 15.66
C LEU A 770 -26.79 17.56 16.94
N ILE A 771 -25.76 17.67 17.78
CA ILE A 771 -25.75 18.46 19.01
C ILE A 771 -24.70 19.55 18.85
N HIS A 772 -25.12 20.81 18.90
CA HIS A 772 -24.23 21.96 18.74
C HIS A 772 -23.28 22.08 19.93
N LEU A 773 -21.97 22.14 19.64
CA LEU A 773 -20.92 22.36 20.63
C LEU A 773 -20.27 23.73 20.44
N PRO A 774 -19.95 24.46 21.52
CA PRO A 774 -19.16 25.68 21.42
C PRO A 774 -17.82 25.46 20.72
N VAL A 775 -17.42 26.42 19.87
CA VAL A 775 -16.19 26.35 19.04
C VAL A 775 -14.95 25.98 19.83
N TYR A 776 -14.76 26.54 21.04
CA TYR A 776 -13.58 26.25 21.86
C TYR A 776 -13.54 24.80 22.34
N ILE A 777 -14.70 24.14 22.55
CA ILE A 777 -14.76 22.72 22.92
C ILE A 777 -14.35 21.86 21.72
N VAL A 778 -14.81 22.20 20.52
CA VAL A 778 -14.44 21.47 19.29
C VAL A 778 -12.95 21.64 18.98
N GLU A 779 -12.39 22.82 19.20
CA GLU A 779 -10.95 23.07 19.09
C GLU A 779 -10.15 22.24 20.10
N ASP A 780 -10.59 22.19 21.37
CA ASP A 780 -9.96 21.39 22.43
C ASP A 780 -10.04 19.88 22.11
N LEU A 781 -11.19 19.39 21.60
CA LEU A 781 -11.35 18.00 21.14
C LEU A 781 -10.42 17.66 19.97
N ASN A 782 -10.26 18.57 19.00
CA ASN A 782 -9.36 18.37 17.87
C ASN A 782 -7.89 18.37 18.30
N ARG A 783 -7.52 19.21 19.28
CA ARG A 783 -6.16 19.18 19.88
C ARG A 783 -5.92 17.88 20.63
N LEU A 784 -6.91 17.40 21.38
CA LEU A 784 -6.85 16.11 22.07
C LEU A 784 -6.67 14.95 21.08
N LYS A 785 -7.48 14.89 20.01
CA LYS A 785 -7.34 13.86 18.95
C LYS A 785 -5.96 13.86 18.30
N LYS A 786 -5.41 15.04 17.99
CA LYS A 786 -4.08 15.19 17.39
C LYS A 786 -2.96 14.77 18.35
N SER A 787 -3.01 15.22 19.60
CA SER A 787 -2.02 14.86 20.62
C SER A 787 -2.09 13.37 20.96
N ARG A 788 -3.30 12.78 21.01
CA ARG A 788 -3.51 11.34 21.14
C ARG A 788 -2.85 10.56 20.00
N ALA A 789 -3.06 10.96 18.75
CA ALA A 789 -2.43 10.31 17.60
C ALA A 789 -0.90 10.46 17.58
N GLN A 790 -0.38 11.62 17.97
CA GLN A 790 1.07 11.86 18.06
C GLN A 790 1.73 11.04 19.16
N LEU A 791 1.16 11.02 20.36
CA LEU A 791 1.68 10.23 21.47
C LEU A 791 1.53 8.73 21.23
N HIS A 792 0.44 8.30 20.58
CA HIS A 792 0.29 6.91 20.15
C HIS A 792 1.43 6.48 19.23
N LEU A 793 1.82 7.34 18.28
CA LEU A 793 2.95 7.07 17.38
C LEU A 793 4.31 7.07 18.11
N GLN A 794 4.49 7.90 19.14
CA GLN A 794 5.74 8.01 19.88
C GLN A 794 5.94 6.92 20.95
N LEU A 795 4.85 6.51 21.60
CA LEU A 795 4.86 5.56 22.71
C LEU A 795 4.59 4.11 22.24
N ASP A 796 4.15 3.93 20.99
CA ASP A 796 3.72 2.65 20.41
C ASP A 796 2.66 1.93 21.27
N ARG A 797 1.82 2.73 21.95
CA ARG A 797 0.67 2.32 22.76
C ARG A 797 -0.30 3.47 22.92
N GLU A 798 -1.51 3.19 23.38
CA GLU A 798 -2.45 4.27 23.73
C GLU A 798 -1.90 5.15 24.87
N PRO A 799 -1.93 6.49 24.72
CA PRO A 799 -1.48 7.41 25.76
C PRO A 799 -2.50 7.48 26.89
N THR A 800 -2.00 7.49 28.13
CA THR A 800 -2.84 7.63 29.32
C THR A 800 -3.36 9.06 29.46
N VAL A 801 -4.45 9.24 30.22
CA VAL A 801 -5.04 10.56 30.50
C VAL A 801 -4.02 11.53 31.11
N ALA A 802 -3.14 11.02 31.98
CA ALA A 802 -2.06 11.80 32.59
C ALA A 802 -1.03 12.27 31.55
N GLU A 803 -0.62 11.40 30.62
CA GLU A 803 0.31 11.73 29.54
C GLU A 803 -0.31 12.74 28.55
N LEU A 804 -1.61 12.61 28.25
CA LEU A 804 -2.35 13.57 27.43
C LEU A 804 -2.46 14.94 28.12
N ALA A 805 -2.70 14.96 29.43
CA ALA A 805 -2.77 16.18 30.23
C ALA A 805 -1.42 16.91 30.27
N GLU A 806 -0.32 16.16 30.40
CA GLU A 806 1.04 16.69 30.35
C GLU A 806 1.37 17.25 28.96
N ALA A 807 1.09 16.50 27.88
CA ALA A 807 1.36 16.95 26.51
C ALA A 807 0.55 18.18 26.09
N LEU A 808 -0.68 18.33 26.60
CA LEU A 808 -1.56 19.47 26.33
C LEU A 808 -1.43 20.61 27.34
N THR A 809 -0.64 20.45 28.41
CA THR A 809 -0.52 21.41 29.52
C THR A 809 -1.89 21.79 30.13
N GLN A 810 -2.73 20.79 30.38
CA GLN A 810 -4.07 20.96 30.97
C GLN A 810 -4.25 20.07 32.21
N GLN A 811 -5.28 20.32 33.01
CA GLN A 811 -5.62 19.46 34.16
C GLN A 811 -6.20 18.12 33.70
N VAL A 812 -5.86 17.04 34.39
CA VAL A 812 -6.36 15.67 34.12
C VAL A 812 -7.89 15.63 34.08
N THR A 813 -8.55 16.28 35.04
CA THR A 813 -10.03 16.39 35.10
C THR A 813 -10.65 17.00 33.84
N LYS A 814 -9.97 17.95 33.20
CA LYS A 814 -10.44 18.57 31.96
C LYS A 814 -10.30 17.61 30.77
N ILE A 815 -9.23 16.80 30.71
CA ILE A 815 -9.05 15.78 29.68
C ILE A 815 -10.10 14.67 29.83
N GLU A 816 -10.39 14.24 31.06
CA GLU A 816 -11.46 13.26 31.34
C GLU A 816 -12.83 13.77 30.88
N GLN A 817 -13.14 15.04 31.18
CA GLN A 817 -14.37 15.68 30.70
C GLN A 817 -14.43 15.73 29.17
N LEU A 818 -13.33 16.08 28.50
CA LEU A 818 -13.27 16.10 27.04
C LEU A 818 -13.42 14.71 26.42
N GLN A 819 -12.83 13.66 27.03
CA GLN A 819 -13.03 12.28 26.58
C GLN A 819 -14.46 11.79 26.79
N ALA A 820 -15.10 12.18 27.90
CA ALA A 820 -16.51 11.87 28.14
C ALA A 820 -17.43 12.53 27.11
N ILE A 821 -17.17 13.80 26.77
CA ILE A 821 -17.89 14.52 25.71
C ILE A 821 -17.63 13.87 24.35
N GLU A 822 -16.37 13.50 24.04
CA GLU A 822 -16.02 12.81 22.80
C GLU A 822 -16.82 11.51 22.66
N ALA A 823 -16.84 10.67 23.70
CA ALA A 823 -17.54 9.39 23.69
C ALA A 823 -19.06 9.56 23.51
N GLN A 824 -19.70 10.46 24.29
CA GLN A 824 -21.13 10.73 24.16
C GLN A 824 -21.50 11.23 22.77
N TYR A 825 -20.65 12.06 22.18
CA TYR A 825 -20.85 12.64 20.85
C TYR A 825 -20.61 11.63 19.72
N SER A 826 -19.60 10.75 19.83
CA SER A 826 -19.26 9.78 18.79
C SER A 826 -20.14 8.52 18.78
N HIS A 827 -20.83 8.21 19.88
CA HIS A 827 -21.69 7.04 20.01
C HIS A 827 -23.17 7.32 19.70
N LEU A 828 -23.47 8.45 19.04
CA LEU A 828 -24.82 8.71 18.53
C LEU A 828 -25.11 7.77 17.35
N LEU A 829 -26.05 6.85 17.56
CA LEU A 829 -26.49 5.88 16.56
C LEU A 829 -27.87 6.25 16.03
N SER A 830 -28.15 5.89 14.79
CA SER A 830 -29.50 6.00 14.26
C SER A 830 -30.38 4.91 14.88
N LEU A 831 -31.57 5.27 15.33
CA LEU A 831 -32.57 4.29 15.78
C LEU A 831 -33.05 3.39 14.62
N ASP A 832 -32.90 3.85 13.38
CA ASP A 832 -33.30 3.09 12.19
C ASP A 832 -32.22 2.11 11.70
N GLN A 833 -31.04 2.10 12.30
CA GLN A 833 -29.96 1.18 11.91
C GLN A 833 -30.29 -0.25 12.36
N THR A 834 -30.12 -1.23 11.47
CA THR A 834 -30.42 -2.65 11.72
C THR A 834 -29.33 -3.34 12.55
N VAL A 835 -29.71 -4.35 13.35
CA VAL A 835 -28.82 -4.98 14.35
C VAL A 835 -28.18 -6.29 13.88
N ASN A 836 -28.80 -7.00 12.93
CA ASN A 836 -28.29 -8.24 12.31
C ASN A 836 -28.40 -8.18 10.77
N ASP A 837 -27.69 -9.09 10.07
CA ASP A 837 -27.74 -9.24 8.60
C ASP A 837 -29.12 -9.67 8.07
N ASP A 838 -29.99 -10.20 8.93
CA ASP A 838 -31.41 -10.42 8.63
C ASP A 838 -32.14 -9.07 8.78
N GLU A 839 -32.41 -8.40 7.65
CA GLU A 839 -32.91 -7.02 7.49
C GLU A 839 -34.21 -6.63 8.26
N GLU A 840 -34.72 -7.46 9.16
CA GLU A 840 -36.05 -7.31 9.77
C GLU A 840 -36.06 -6.53 11.11
N THR A 841 -34.92 -6.36 11.80
CA THR A 841 -34.91 -5.75 13.17
C THR A 841 -34.06 -4.48 13.25
N SER A 842 -34.68 -3.31 13.49
CA SER A 842 -34.01 -2.02 13.71
C SER A 842 -33.64 -1.81 15.19
N LEU A 843 -32.58 -1.03 15.46
CA LEU A 843 -32.13 -0.67 16.82
C LEU A 843 -33.27 -0.09 17.67
N GLY A 844 -34.11 0.75 17.06
CA GLY A 844 -35.27 1.36 17.71
C GLY A 844 -36.33 0.35 18.15
N SER A 845 -36.42 -0.81 17.50
CA SER A 845 -37.35 -1.89 17.89
C SER A 845 -36.84 -2.74 19.06
N ILE A 846 -35.53 -2.72 19.33
CA ILE A 846 -34.89 -3.46 20.43
C ILE A 846 -34.84 -2.61 21.70
N ILE A 847 -34.79 -1.29 21.56
CA ILE A 847 -34.86 -0.39 22.69
C ILE A 847 -36.24 -0.55 23.33
N GLU A 848 -36.26 -1.19 24.50
CA GLU A 848 -37.47 -1.30 25.32
C GLU A 848 -38.03 0.10 25.51
N GLN A 849 -39.27 0.28 25.09
CA GLN A 849 -40.03 1.43 25.54
C GLN A 849 -40.13 1.30 27.05
N ALA A 850 -39.69 2.33 27.77
CA ALA A 850 -39.83 2.42 29.22
C ALA A 850 -41.29 2.60 29.63
N ASP A 851 -42.21 1.91 28.98
CA ASP A 851 -43.56 1.73 29.44
C ASP A 851 -43.48 0.69 30.55
N SER A 852 -43.63 1.18 31.78
CA SER A 852 -43.63 0.39 33.02
C SER A 852 -44.36 -0.93 32.83
N ASP A 853 -43.72 -2.04 33.21
CA ASP A 853 -44.25 -3.39 33.14
C ASP A 853 -45.68 -3.41 33.72
N PRO A 854 -46.67 -4.09 33.10
CA PRO A 854 -48.01 -4.20 33.67
C PRO A 854 -48.01 -4.64 35.14
N SER A 855 -47.01 -5.42 35.56
CA SER A 855 -46.79 -5.77 36.95
C SER A 855 -46.41 -4.57 37.82
N ASP A 856 -45.53 -3.67 37.35
CA ASP A 856 -45.17 -2.42 38.02
C ASP A 856 -46.37 -1.48 38.13
N LEU A 857 -47.26 -1.43 37.13
CA LEU A 857 -48.50 -0.66 37.21
C LEU A 857 -49.45 -1.21 38.28
N VAL A 858 -49.55 -2.54 38.42
CA VAL A 858 -50.35 -3.18 39.47
C VAL A 858 -49.71 -2.99 40.85
N ILE A 859 -48.39 -3.07 40.96
CA ILE A 859 -47.63 -2.79 42.18
C ILE A 859 -47.80 -1.33 42.59
N ALA A 860 -47.71 -0.39 41.65
CA ALA A 860 -47.93 1.04 41.89
C ALA A 860 -49.37 1.35 42.31
N GLN A 861 -50.37 0.70 41.70
CA GLN A 861 -51.77 0.81 42.13
C GLN A 861 -51.97 0.25 43.54
N SER A 862 -51.44 -0.95 43.82
CA SER A 862 -51.49 -1.59 45.13
C SER A 862 -50.78 -0.74 46.22
N LEU A 863 -49.62 -0.17 45.88
CA LEU A 863 -48.89 0.76 46.73
C LEU A 863 -49.70 2.04 46.96
N GLY A 864 -50.35 2.58 45.92
CA GLY A 864 -51.26 3.71 46.02
C GLY A 864 -52.40 3.46 47.02
N ASP A 865 -53.09 2.32 46.89
CA ASP A 865 -54.18 1.91 47.80
C ASP A 865 -53.70 1.75 49.25
N GLN A 866 -52.49 1.21 49.45
CA GLN A 866 -51.90 1.08 50.79
C GLN A 866 -51.46 2.43 51.37
N ILE A 867 -50.87 3.31 50.56
CA ILE A 867 -50.54 4.69 50.96
C ILE A 867 -51.82 5.41 51.37
N ASP A 868 -52.91 5.30 50.60
CA ASP A 868 -54.20 5.90 50.93
C ASP A 868 -54.79 5.36 52.24
N THR A 869 -54.65 4.05 52.47
CA THR A 869 -55.06 3.39 53.71
C THR A 869 -54.28 3.94 54.91
N VAL A 870 -52.97 4.13 54.78
CA VAL A 870 -52.14 4.67 55.88
C VAL A 870 -52.36 6.18 56.08
N LEU A 871 -52.51 6.94 55.00
CA LEU A 871 -52.85 8.37 55.05
C LEU A 871 -54.22 8.62 55.69
N SER A 872 -55.18 7.70 55.56
CA SER A 872 -56.50 7.80 56.22
C SER A 872 -56.42 7.84 57.76
N ARG A 873 -55.32 7.34 58.35
CA ARG A 873 -55.09 7.36 59.80
C ARG A 873 -54.56 8.70 60.31
N LEU A 874 -54.08 9.57 59.42
CA LEU A 874 -53.70 10.93 59.75
C LEU A 874 -54.94 11.81 59.93
N SER A 875 -54.80 12.90 60.68
CA SER A 875 -55.89 13.89 60.72
C SER A 875 -56.06 14.56 59.35
N GLN A 876 -57.27 15.01 59.02
CA GLN A 876 -57.60 15.61 57.71
C GLN A 876 -56.63 16.73 57.29
N ARG A 877 -56.16 17.56 58.24
CA ARG A 877 -55.17 18.62 57.98
C ARG A 877 -53.76 18.08 57.73
N GLU A 878 -53.36 17.02 58.43
CA GLU A 878 -52.04 16.38 58.23
C GLU A 878 -52.00 15.67 56.87
N ARG A 879 -53.05 14.94 56.52
CA ARG A 879 -53.21 14.27 55.22
C ARG A 879 -53.14 15.27 54.07
N LEU A 880 -53.91 16.35 54.14
CA LEU A 880 -53.95 17.38 53.09
C LEU A 880 -52.58 18.07 52.90
N VAL A 881 -51.83 18.33 53.98
CA VAL A 881 -50.47 18.88 53.87
C VAL A 881 -49.55 17.91 53.14
N ILE A 882 -49.58 16.62 53.46
CA ILE A 882 -48.74 15.60 52.82
C ILE A 882 -49.15 15.40 51.35
N GLU A 883 -50.45 15.30 51.05
CA GLU A 883 -50.96 15.15 49.69
C GLU A 883 -50.53 16.32 48.79
N LEU A 884 -50.66 17.57 49.26
CA LEU A 884 -50.25 18.75 48.51
C LEU A 884 -48.73 18.91 48.42
N ARG A 885 -48.01 18.55 49.48
CA ARG A 885 -46.54 18.70 49.54
C ARG A 885 -45.84 17.73 48.59
N PHE A 886 -46.31 16.49 48.52
CA PHE A 886 -45.75 15.44 47.69
C PHE A 886 -46.50 15.24 46.37
N GLY A 887 -47.61 15.96 46.16
CA GLY A 887 -48.37 15.92 44.91
C GLY A 887 -49.04 14.57 44.65
N LEU A 888 -49.58 13.91 45.69
CA LEU A 888 -50.03 12.52 45.59
C LEU A 888 -51.29 12.33 44.71
N HIS A 889 -52.05 13.39 44.44
CA HIS A 889 -53.28 13.34 43.62
C HIS A 889 -53.13 14.02 42.25
N ASP A 890 -52.32 15.07 42.15
CA ASP A 890 -52.16 15.90 40.95
C ASP A 890 -50.73 15.88 40.38
N SER A 891 -49.86 15.02 40.91
CA SER A 891 -48.45 14.84 40.51
C SER A 891 -47.60 16.11 40.60
N GLN A 892 -48.08 17.15 41.29
CA GLN A 892 -47.37 18.43 41.46
C GLN A 892 -47.01 18.65 42.93
N ALA A 893 -45.75 18.44 43.28
CA ALA A 893 -45.23 18.75 44.60
C ALA A 893 -45.20 20.26 44.83
N ARG A 894 -45.91 20.75 45.84
CA ARG A 894 -45.96 22.19 46.18
C ARG A 894 -44.94 22.53 47.25
N THR A 895 -44.34 23.72 47.16
CA THR A 895 -43.45 24.21 48.21
C THR A 895 -44.21 24.47 49.52
N LEU A 896 -43.52 24.45 50.67
CA LEU A 896 -44.14 24.75 51.96
C LEU A 896 -44.81 26.13 51.99
N GLU A 897 -44.35 27.06 51.16
CA GLU A 897 -44.90 28.40 51.03
C GLU A 897 -46.21 28.38 50.24
N GLU A 898 -46.28 27.67 49.12
CA GLU A 898 -47.49 27.49 48.32
C GLU A 898 -48.57 26.72 49.07
N VAL A 899 -48.20 25.63 49.76
CA VAL A 899 -49.13 24.88 50.64
C VAL A 899 -49.62 25.78 51.78
N GLY A 900 -48.76 26.63 52.32
CA GLY A 900 -49.10 27.59 53.36
C GLY A 900 -50.11 28.64 52.87
N GLN A 901 -49.90 29.18 51.67
CA GLN A 901 -50.81 30.14 51.05
C GLN A 901 -52.20 29.53 50.85
N GLN A 902 -52.28 28.28 50.38
CA GLN A 902 -53.54 27.60 50.11
C GLN A 902 -54.30 27.17 51.36
N LEU A 903 -53.58 26.79 52.42
CA LEU A 903 -54.17 26.44 53.72
C LEU A 903 -54.33 27.64 54.66
N HIS A 904 -53.99 28.85 54.18
CA HIS A 904 -53.97 30.10 54.92
C HIS A 904 -53.19 30.01 56.25
N VAL A 905 -52.02 29.38 56.21
CA VAL A 905 -51.09 29.23 57.34
C VAL A 905 -49.67 29.62 56.93
N THR A 906 -48.82 29.95 57.91
CA THR A 906 -47.43 30.30 57.62
C THR A 906 -46.64 29.08 57.13
N ARG A 907 -45.63 29.31 56.29
CA ARG A 907 -44.68 28.28 55.81
C ARG A 907 -44.14 27.40 56.94
N GLU A 908 -43.74 28.02 58.05
CA GLU A 908 -43.20 27.28 59.21
C GLU A 908 -44.26 26.39 59.88
N ARG A 909 -45.53 26.81 59.86
CA ARG A 909 -46.62 25.99 60.38
C ARG A 909 -46.85 24.75 59.52
N VAL A 910 -46.75 24.86 58.19
CA VAL A 910 -46.82 23.71 57.29
C VAL A 910 -45.68 22.73 57.58
N ARG A 911 -44.44 23.23 57.73
CA ARG A 911 -43.26 22.41 58.07
C ARG A 911 -43.45 21.60 59.36
N GLN A 912 -44.02 22.23 60.39
CA GLN A 912 -44.32 21.55 61.66
C GLN A 912 -45.37 20.46 61.52
N ILE A 913 -46.42 20.69 60.70
CA ILE A 913 -47.47 19.71 60.45
C ILE A 913 -46.90 18.54 59.63
N GLU A 914 -46.07 18.82 58.63
CA GLU A 914 -45.36 17.82 57.82
C GLU A 914 -44.47 16.92 58.69
N GLU A 915 -43.58 17.49 59.52
CA GLU A 915 -42.71 16.71 60.40
C GLU A 915 -43.50 15.84 61.38
N ARG A 916 -44.65 16.33 61.85
CA ARG A 916 -45.52 15.56 62.75
C ARG A 916 -46.21 14.43 62.01
N ALA A 917 -46.71 14.70 60.81
CA ALA A 917 -47.33 13.70 59.94
C ALA A 917 -46.33 12.61 59.55
N LEU A 918 -45.12 12.98 59.11
CA LEU A 918 -44.05 12.02 58.76
C LEU A 918 -43.63 11.15 59.95
N ARG A 919 -43.57 11.72 61.17
CA ARG A 919 -43.30 10.93 62.38
C ARG A 919 -44.39 9.90 62.66
N LYS A 920 -45.66 10.26 62.49
CA LYS A 920 -46.79 9.33 62.62
C LYS A 920 -46.77 8.27 61.53
N LEU A 921 -46.54 8.66 60.27
CA LEU A 921 -46.43 7.74 59.14
C LEU A 921 -45.31 6.73 59.33
N ARG A 922 -44.15 7.12 59.88
CA ARG A 922 -43.07 6.17 60.22
C ARG A 922 -43.51 5.12 61.24
N LEU A 923 -44.30 5.51 62.25
CA LEU A 923 -44.84 4.55 63.21
C LEU A 923 -45.87 3.61 62.56
N TYR A 924 -46.78 4.14 61.74
CA TYR A 924 -47.80 3.33 61.07
C TYR A 924 -47.22 2.42 59.97
N SER A 925 -46.15 2.85 59.30
CA SER A 925 -45.41 2.07 58.29
C SER A 925 -44.65 0.90 58.91
N LEU A 926 -44.25 0.98 60.18
CA LEU A 926 -43.62 -0.13 60.91
C LEU A 926 -44.64 -1.20 61.35
N GLU A 927 -45.93 -0.84 61.41
CA GLU A 927 -47.02 -1.71 61.82
C GLU A 927 -47.75 -2.38 60.63
N GLY A 928 -47.40 -2.05 59.38
CA GLY A 928 -48.12 -2.51 58.17
C GLY A 928 -47.20 -2.87 56.99
N ALA A 929 -47.80 -3.50 55.98
CA ALA A 929 -47.14 -4.13 54.82
C ALA A 929 -46.41 -3.17 53.85
N LEU A 930 -46.33 -1.86 54.14
CA LEU A 930 -45.59 -0.90 53.31
C LEU A 930 -44.07 -1.14 53.32
N ALA A 931 -43.55 -1.84 54.33
CA ALA A 931 -42.14 -2.23 54.38
C ALA A 931 -41.75 -3.23 53.29
N ASP A 932 -42.71 -4.01 52.76
CA ASP A 932 -42.44 -5.01 51.72
C ASP A 932 -42.25 -4.39 50.32
N TYR A 933 -42.58 -3.09 50.14
CA TYR A 933 -42.43 -2.33 48.89
C TYR A 933 -41.14 -1.49 48.84
N ALA A 934 -40.33 -1.53 49.90
CA ALA A 934 -39.04 -0.83 50.00
C ALA A 934 -37.89 -1.79 49.68
#